data_AF-A0A024G9Z5-F1
#
_entry.id   AF-A0A024G9Z5-F1
#
_cell.length_a   1.000
_cell.length_b   1.000
_cell.length_c   1.000
_cell.angle_alpha   90.00
_cell.angle_beta   90.00
_cell.angle_gamma   90.00
#
_symmetry.space_group_name_H-M   'P 1'
#
loop_
_entity.id
_entity.type
_entity.pdbx_description
1 polymer ?
#
loop_
_entity_poly.entity_id
_entity_poly.type
_entity_poly.pdbx_seq_one_letter_code
_entity_poly.pdbx_strand_id
1 'polypeptide(L)'
;MTEYLSQSTNKTFRSTRSNRTSLLSDEFLEGFIGQFSTQYEKDGSIGYNADEMIDNLLCSAFQLDTFNQTDFQSTFMTNLNILIEKTINRLLQYRKTNQERIRLHDNQDIASTLRKNLQLPESLLQDLCTKLEDLEERFTKVSLTAVLMGDRLAVLDNERLRVIQADEFMQALIVLNDPISRVSTSSNRMLQKLRDPSQIHQAAQIIGKLIEISADITSPVLQPAVMEIERLSQCIENDLLEAFSQAQSEDNQSQMRQCALSLVEFNDHEKVADRFVWNIMTSQMKTLNSETHSVDPIQDLESLFTNIKRICQKQFKVIQSVFPPSTCSIISELLVERLFSDPVFGILAYIDHFLRAPKRLEADGFMGKDVEKFDYVQLLCRSYEKTCFLIAEIEKIDSDCQMEGLSKERMRPFLRLQLHSLFENHRQRYFQSEIELLEEEYSIIKEGIILPKPLPINQKPSKTKQSTEITPSASASPNAVALSPEKGSLPVQFTDLNAQRFELLLFALGNQSIPAFVEGLRACVLRSAIVLNESELRNELITKLFVCYCVAFGEDLLGKIASLGGELLHDPLLTYDSSRQYLTILEQLLHRADSIEIIFEDLIQVSQAESPTQLTICSEHKRRILKKLEQQIAESLHQLLLVIEKQLISLLGAFQEKTDFLGCESNVSLSCSPACKRCVEYLQPIISIIRQVLWHENRDRLIFLVAASFKKLYLQHLMKFRFDPDGACMLLRDLDAYRGLFSSFRYRKIDEMFDILHEIANIFALVPENIGGYIRDSKLVTLPKQQLFELVKRRWDYKSNCEKIHL
;
A
#
# COMPACT_ATOMS: atom_id res chain seq x y z
N MET A 1 11.03 -19.96 25.21
CA MET A 1 9.87 -20.77 25.64
C MET A 1 9.68 -21.86 24.62
N THR A 2 9.87 -23.11 25.04
CA THR A 2 9.67 -24.33 24.26
C THR A 2 8.29 -24.93 24.55
N GLU A 3 7.87 -25.89 23.72
CA GLU A 3 6.60 -26.64 23.79
C GLU A 3 5.34 -25.86 23.37
N TYR A 4 4.88 -26.12 22.15
CA TYR A 4 3.59 -26.80 21.89
C TYR A 4 3.50 -27.19 20.40
N LEU A 5 4.10 -28.34 20.07
CA LEU A 5 3.94 -29.00 18.77
C LEU A 5 3.12 -30.28 18.97
N SER A 6 1.88 -30.32 18.48
CA SER A 6 1.32 -31.49 17.75
C SER A 6 -0.20 -31.36 17.49
N GLN A 7 -0.63 -31.99 16.38
CA GLN A 7 -2.03 -32.36 16.03
C GLN A 7 -3.07 -31.25 15.76
N SER A 8 -3.20 -30.83 14.49
CA SER A 8 -4.52 -30.58 13.84
C SER A 8 -4.46 -30.23 12.32
N THR A 9 -3.44 -30.64 11.57
CA THR A 9 -3.16 -30.17 10.19
C THR A 9 -4.12 -30.62 9.07
N ASN A 10 -5.25 -31.28 9.36
CA ASN A 10 -6.09 -31.94 8.34
C ASN A 10 -7.59 -31.54 8.30
N LYS A 11 -8.01 -30.43 8.93
CA LYS A 11 -9.43 -29.99 8.88
C LYS A 11 -9.71 -28.55 8.45
N THR A 12 -8.71 -27.68 8.33
CA THR A 12 -8.89 -26.27 7.91
C THR A 12 -8.95 -26.06 6.38
N PHE A 13 -8.54 -27.03 5.57
CA PHE A 13 -8.39 -26.91 4.11
C PHE A 13 -9.69 -26.78 3.27
N ARG A 14 -10.89 -26.78 3.88
CA ARG A 14 -12.17 -26.65 3.15
C ARG A 14 -12.83 -25.27 3.24
N SER A 15 -12.36 -24.37 4.11
CA SER A 15 -13.05 -23.10 4.38
C SER A 15 -12.63 -21.91 3.51
N THR A 16 -11.49 -21.99 2.81
CA THR A 16 -10.86 -20.87 2.09
C THR A 16 -10.97 -20.99 0.55
N ARG A 17 -11.99 -21.72 0.06
CA ARG A 17 -12.19 -22.00 -1.38
C ARG A 17 -13.09 -21.01 -2.12
N SER A 18 -13.71 -20.02 -1.46
CA SER A 18 -14.69 -19.13 -2.10
C SER A 18 -14.12 -17.86 -2.72
N ASN A 19 -12.91 -17.43 -2.36
CA ASN A 19 -12.38 -16.10 -2.68
C ASN A 19 -11.15 -16.13 -3.61
N ARG A 20 -10.83 -17.28 -4.23
CA ARG A 20 -9.75 -17.30 -5.23
C ARG A 20 -10.27 -16.71 -6.54
N THR A 21 -9.84 -15.49 -6.84
CA THR A 21 -9.99 -14.85 -8.15
C THR A 21 -9.49 -15.79 -9.23
N SER A 22 -10.31 -16.12 -10.23
CA SER A 22 -9.86 -16.96 -11.33
C SER A 22 -8.79 -16.23 -12.14
N LEU A 23 -7.55 -16.74 -12.11
CA LEU A 23 -6.41 -16.23 -12.87
C LEU A 23 -6.64 -16.22 -14.40
N LEU A 24 -7.67 -16.93 -14.85
CA LEU A 24 -8.22 -16.93 -16.20
C LEU A 24 -9.43 -15.97 -16.25
N SER A 25 -9.26 -14.88 -16.97
CA SER A 25 -10.16 -13.73 -17.13
C SER A 25 -11.29 -13.97 -18.12
N ASP A 26 -12.35 -13.15 -18.02
CA ASP A 26 -13.44 -13.13 -19.00
C ASP A 26 -12.99 -12.66 -20.41
N GLU A 27 -11.88 -11.92 -20.51
CA GLU A 27 -11.30 -11.51 -21.81
C GLU A 27 -10.67 -12.70 -22.56
N PHE A 28 -9.92 -13.58 -21.87
CA PHE A 28 -9.45 -14.84 -22.46
C PHE A 28 -10.64 -15.68 -22.94
N LEU A 29 -11.68 -15.72 -22.12
CA LEU A 29 -12.91 -16.44 -22.39
C LEU A 29 -13.67 -15.92 -23.62
N GLU A 30 -13.56 -14.63 -23.98
CA GLU A 30 -14.03 -14.10 -25.26
C GLU A 30 -13.05 -14.36 -26.41
N GLY A 31 -11.74 -14.22 -26.22
CA GLY A 31 -10.74 -14.46 -27.28
C GLY A 31 -10.66 -15.93 -27.74
N PHE A 32 -10.77 -16.85 -26.79
CA PHE A 32 -10.84 -18.30 -27.01
C PHE A 32 -12.16 -18.72 -27.66
N ILE A 33 -13.27 -18.05 -27.32
CA ILE A 33 -14.56 -18.23 -28.00
C ILE A 33 -14.60 -17.56 -29.38
N GLY A 34 -13.87 -16.46 -29.61
CA GLY A 34 -13.82 -15.75 -30.88
C GLY A 34 -13.26 -16.60 -32.04
N GLN A 35 -12.52 -17.66 -31.73
CA GLN A 35 -12.09 -18.69 -32.69
C GLN A 35 -13.16 -19.76 -32.97
N PHE A 36 -14.23 -19.85 -32.16
CA PHE A 36 -15.15 -20.99 -32.13
C PHE A 36 -16.66 -20.68 -31.97
N SER A 37 -17.10 -19.43 -31.84
CA SER A 37 -18.55 -19.07 -31.91
C SER A 37 -18.81 -17.63 -32.35
N THR A 38 -19.93 -17.46 -33.06
CA THR A 38 -20.44 -16.17 -33.57
C THR A 38 -21.36 -15.45 -32.57
N GLN A 39 -21.52 -14.14 -32.79
CA GLN A 39 -22.17 -13.14 -31.94
C GLN A 39 -23.60 -13.48 -31.46
N TYR A 40 -23.95 -12.98 -30.26
CA TYR A 40 -25.29 -12.47 -29.93
C TYR A 40 -25.16 -11.30 -28.94
N GLU A 41 -25.86 -10.20 -29.22
CA GLU A 41 -25.70 -8.89 -28.56
C GLU A 41 -26.62 -8.69 -27.34
N LYS A 42 -26.35 -7.64 -26.55
CA LYS A 42 -27.17 -7.14 -25.44
C LYS A 42 -27.66 -5.72 -25.72
N ASP A 43 -28.97 -5.52 -25.67
CA ASP A 43 -29.62 -4.25 -25.30
C ASP A 43 -30.07 -4.35 -23.81
N GLY A 44 -30.29 -3.28 -23.04
CA GLY A 44 -30.12 -1.85 -23.32
C GLY A 44 -30.91 -0.97 -22.31
N SER A 45 -30.44 0.28 -22.12
CA SER A 45 -31.14 1.43 -21.51
C SER A 45 -31.32 1.55 -19.98
N ILE A 46 -31.33 2.83 -19.59
CA ILE A 46 -31.44 3.45 -18.25
C ILE A 46 -32.85 4.07 -18.12
N GLY A 47 -33.33 4.30 -16.89
CA GLY A 47 -34.50 5.16 -16.64
C GLY A 47 -34.53 5.75 -15.22
N TYR A 48 -34.44 7.08 -15.12
CA TYR A 48 -34.74 7.86 -13.91
C TYR A 48 -35.99 8.72 -14.21
N ASN A 49 -36.98 8.73 -13.32
CA ASN A 49 -38.21 9.54 -13.48
C ASN A 49 -38.22 10.73 -12.50
N ALA A 50 -38.67 11.89 -12.99
CA ALA A 50 -38.71 13.14 -12.22
C ALA A 50 -40.05 13.40 -11.49
N ASP A 51 -41.04 12.53 -11.65
CA ASP A 51 -42.40 12.75 -11.15
C ASP A 51 -42.56 12.49 -9.63
N GLU A 52 -41.67 11.69 -9.03
CA GLU A 52 -41.74 11.30 -7.62
C GLU A 52 -41.45 12.46 -6.63
N MET A 53 -40.97 13.60 -7.12
CA MET A 53 -40.69 14.80 -6.30
C MET A 53 -41.89 15.77 -6.22
N ILE A 54 -42.81 15.73 -7.19
CA ILE A 54 -43.94 16.67 -7.27
C ILE A 54 -45.14 16.17 -6.45
N ASP A 55 -45.42 14.86 -6.50
CA ASP A 55 -46.51 14.25 -5.72
C ASP A 55 -46.29 14.33 -4.20
N ASN A 56 -45.03 14.30 -3.74
CA ASN A 56 -44.69 14.44 -2.32
C ASN A 56 -44.90 15.85 -1.75
N LEU A 57 -44.96 16.89 -2.60
CA LEU A 57 -45.23 18.27 -2.15
C LEU A 57 -46.74 18.57 -2.07
N LEU A 58 -47.54 18.06 -3.02
CA LEU A 58 -48.97 18.32 -3.08
C LEU A 58 -49.79 17.51 -2.06
N CYS A 59 -49.37 16.28 -1.74
CA CYS A 59 -50.02 15.44 -0.73
C CYS A 59 -49.88 15.93 0.72
N SER A 60 -48.96 16.87 1.01
CA SER A 60 -48.74 17.41 2.35
C SER A 60 -49.72 18.53 2.75
N ALA A 61 -50.29 19.23 1.78
CA ALA A 61 -51.12 20.42 2.01
C ALA A 61 -52.63 20.14 2.03
N PHE A 62 -53.08 19.05 1.40
CA PHE A 62 -54.50 18.73 1.22
C PHE A 62 -54.78 17.24 1.46
N GLN A 63 -54.71 16.78 2.71
CA GLN A 63 -55.28 15.49 3.12
C GLN A 63 -56.81 15.54 2.99
N LEU A 64 -57.30 15.17 1.81
CA LEU A 64 -58.70 15.05 1.44
C LEU A 64 -58.94 13.65 0.86
N ASP A 65 -59.14 12.66 1.74
CA ASP A 65 -59.60 11.34 1.30
C ASP A 65 -61.04 11.43 0.78
N THR A 66 -61.16 11.35 -0.53
CA THR A 66 -62.43 11.39 -1.25
C THR A 66 -63.08 10.01 -1.30
N PHE A 67 -63.97 9.67 -0.36
CA PHE A 67 -64.95 8.60 -0.60
C PHE A 67 -66.33 8.89 0.00
N ASN A 68 -67.35 8.57 -0.82
CA ASN A 68 -68.80 8.57 -0.58
C ASN A 68 -69.57 9.89 -0.82
N GLN A 69 -70.33 9.85 -1.92
CA GLN A 69 -70.89 11.00 -2.64
C GLN A 69 -72.30 11.41 -2.16
N THR A 70 -72.59 11.30 -0.86
CA THR A 70 -73.89 11.67 -0.28
C THR A 70 -73.83 12.70 0.85
N ASP A 71 -72.65 12.99 1.41
CA ASP A 71 -72.49 13.88 2.59
C ASP A 71 -71.43 14.99 2.40
N PHE A 72 -71.19 15.42 1.15
CA PHE A 72 -70.17 16.43 0.87
C PHE A 72 -70.55 17.83 1.38
N GLN A 73 -71.82 18.24 1.25
CA GLN A 73 -72.28 19.54 1.76
C GLN A 73 -72.44 19.59 3.28
N SER A 74 -72.94 18.51 3.90
CA SER A 74 -73.07 18.41 5.36
C SER A 74 -71.68 18.49 6.00
N THR A 75 -70.77 17.57 5.65
CA THR A 75 -69.45 17.45 6.27
C THR A 75 -68.54 18.66 5.98
N PHE A 76 -68.61 19.26 4.79
CA PHE A 76 -67.91 20.52 4.50
C PHE A 76 -68.44 21.66 5.38
N MET A 77 -69.77 21.82 5.49
CA MET A 77 -70.36 22.83 6.37
C MET A 77 -70.07 22.57 7.85
N THR A 78 -70.03 21.31 8.31
CA THR A 78 -69.65 21.00 9.70
C THR A 78 -68.19 21.36 9.97
N ASN A 79 -67.26 21.02 9.07
CA ASN A 79 -65.84 21.39 9.22
C ASN A 79 -65.61 22.90 9.13
N LEU A 80 -66.34 23.61 8.25
CA LEU A 80 -66.29 25.07 8.14
C LEU A 80 -66.91 25.72 9.39
N ASN A 81 -68.01 25.18 9.93
CA ASN A 81 -68.60 25.63 11.19
C ASN A 81 -67.67 25.38 12.39
N ILE A 82 -67.02 24.22 12.48
CA ILE A 82 -66.01 23.93 13.53
C ILE A 82 -64.81 24.88 13.41
N LEU A 83 -64.39 25.22 12.18
CA LEU A 83 -63.34 26.20 11.95
C LEU A 83 -63.79 27.59 12.42
N ILE A 84 -64.97 28.05 12.00
CA ILE A 84 -65.58 29.32 12.43
C ILE A 84 -65.75 29.37 13.95
N GLU A 85 -66.19 28.29 14.59
CA GLU A 85 -66.35 28.19 16.03
C GLU A 85 -64.99 28.27 16.74
N LYS A 86 -63.93 27.65 16.19
CA LYS A 86 -62.55 27.86 16.67
C LYS A 86 -62.08 29.30 16.48
N THR A 87 -62.39 29.99 15.37
CA THR A 87 -62.02 31.40 15.19
C THR A 87 -62.81 32.33 16.10
N ILE A 88 -64.11 32.08 16.31
CA ILE A 88 -64.98 32.82 17.24
C ILE A 88 -64.49 32.63 18.68
N ASN A 89 -64.15 31.41 19.08
CA ASN A 89 -63.61 31.16 20.42
C ASN A 89 -62.25 31.84 20.62
N ARG A 90 -61.35 31.84 19.62
CA ARG A 90 -60.14 32.68 19.64
C ARG A 90 -60.45 34.17 19.75
N LEU A 91 -61.41 34.69 18.98
CA LEU A 91 -61.84 36.10 19.05
C LEU A 91 -62.46 36.48 20.40
N LEU A 92 -63.22 35.58 21.03
CA LEU A 92 -63.73 35.76 22.39
C LEU A 92 -62.61 35.73 23.44
N GLN A 93 -61.59 34.89 23.24
CA GLN A 93 -60.40 34.85 24.10
C GLN A 93 -59.56 36.13 23.95
N TYR A 94 -59.40 36.65 22.73
CA TYR A 94 -58.81 37.97 22.47
C TYR A 94 -59.66 39.12 23.02
N ARG A 95 -61.00 39.02 22.99
CA ARG A 95 -61.89 40.01 23.58
C ARG A 95 -61.82 40.01 25.11
N LYS A 96 -61.72 38.85 25.75
CA LYS A 96 -61.52 38.73 27.20
C LYS A 96 -60.16 39.28 27.64
N THR A 97 -59.08 38.88 26.98
CA THR A 97 -57.75 39.44 27.28
C THR A 97 -57.67 40.93 26.97
N ASN A 98 -58.30 41.44 25.91
CA ASN A 98 -58.41 42.88 25.69
C ASN A 98 -59.31 43.58 26.71
N GLN A 99 -60.38 42.96 27.22
CA GLN A 99 -61.15 43.54 28.35
C GLN A 99 -60.35 43.58 29.65
N GLU A 100 -59.50 42.59 29.92
CA GLU A 100 -58.56 42.62 31.04
C GLU A 100 -57.48 43.70 30.83
N ARG A 101 -56.97 43.87 29.60
CA ARG A 101 -56.03 44.96 29.26
C ARG A 101 -56.68 46.34 29.32
N ILE A 102 -57.96 46.48 28.97
CA ILE A 102 -58.73 47.74 29.12
C ILE A 102 -58.97 48.04 30.60
N ARG A 103 -59.33 47.04 31.42
CA ARG A 103 -59.43 47.21 32.89
C ARG A 103 -58.09 47.55 33.55
N LEU A 104 -56.97 47.10 32.98
CA LEU A 104 -55.63 47.55 33.38
C LEU A 104 -55.28 48.97 32.85
N HIS A 105 -55.98 49.44 31.81
CA HIS A 105 -55.86 50.80 31.25
C HIS A 105 -56.73 51.83 32.00
N ASP A 106 -57.83 51.41 32.62
CA ASP A 106 -58.67 52.24 33.51
C ASP A 106 -57.91 52.75 34.76
N ASN A 107 -56.67 52.30 34.98
CA ASN A 107 -55.70 52.95 35.86
C ASN A 107 -55.34 54.40 35.44
N GLN A 108 -55.72 54.85 34.23
CA GLN A 108 -55.45 56.22 33.77
C GLN A 108 -56.11 57.29 34.65
N ASP A 109 -57.28 57.04 35.23
CA ASP A 109 -57.94 58.02 36.12
C ASP A 109 -57.24 58.13 37.48
N ILE A 110 -56.84 57.00 38.08
CA ILE A 110 -56.01 56.98 39.29
C ILE A 110 -54.63 57.61 39.01
N ALA A 111 -54.04 57.32 37.84
CA ALA A 111 -52.80 57.93 37.38
C ALA A 111 -52.94 59.44 37.10
N SER A 112 -54.13 59.97 36.80
CA SER A 112 -54.36 61.41 36.68
C SER A 112 -54.29 62.12 38.04
N THR A 113 -54.84 61.50 39.08
CA THR A 113 -54.75 61.99 40.47
C THR A 113 -53.35 61.81 41.05
N LEU A 114 -52.67 60.69 40.76
CA LEU A 114 -51.27 60.50 41.13
C LEU A 114 -50.34 61.46 40.37
N ARG A 115 -50.56 61.73 39.08
CA ARG A 115 -49.80 62.76 38.34
C ARG A 115 -49.89 64.14 38.99
N LYS A 116 -51.07 64.58 39.40
CA LYS A 116 -51.22 65.87 40.10
C LYS A 116 -50.46 65.91 41.44
N ASN A 117 -50.43 64.80 42.16
CA ASN A 117 -49.69 64.70 43.43
C ASN A 117 -48.18 64.48 43.24
N LEU A 118 -47.76 63.89 42.11
CA LEU A 118 -46.36 63.67 41.73
C LEU A 118 -45.72 64.87 41.04
N GLN A 119 -46.49 65.77 40.41
CA GLN A 119 -45.97 66.95 39.71
C GLN A 119 -45.09 67.86 40.59
N LEU A 120 -45.43 68.02 41.87
CA LEU A 120 -44.60 68.83 42.78
C LEU A 120 -43.26 68.12 43.10
N PRO A 121 -43.22 66.84 43.56
CA PRO A 121 -42.00 66.06 43.62
C PRO A 121 -41.22 65.97 42.30
N GLU A 122 -41.88 65.75 41.16
CA GLU A 122 -41.24 65.72 39.83
C GLU A 122 -40.57 67.05 39.52
N SER A 123 -41.21 68.20 39.79
CA SER A 123 -40.58 69.51 39.55
C SER A 123 -39.35 69.75 40.44
N LEU A 124 -39.39 69.30 41.70
CA LEU A 124 -38.31 69.45 42.67
C LEU A 124 -37.17 68.45 42.40
N LEU A 125 -37.50 67.25 41.92
CA LEU A 125 -36.54 66.23 41.52
C LEU A 125 -35.92 66.56 40.17
N GLN A 126 -36.66 67.17 39.24
CA GLN A 126 -36.12 67.72 37.99
C GLN A 126 -35.15 68.87 38.29
N ASP A 127 -35.48 69.78 39.21
CA ASP A 127 -34.61 70.88 39.63
C ASP A 127 -33.39 70.41 40.47
N LEU A 128 -33.48 69.22 41.10
CA LEU A 128 -32.33 68.53 41.69
C LEU A 128 -31.49 67.78 40.65
N CYS A 129 -32.12 67.15 39.66
CA CYS A 129 -31.44 66.49 38.54
C CYS A 129 -30.70 67.49 37.68
N THR A 130 -31.29 68.64 37.32
CA THR A 130 -30.56 69.69 36.60
C THR A 130 -29.40 70.24 37.42
N LYS A 131 -29.54 70.41 38.74
CA LYS A 131 -28.42 70.82 39.62
C LYS A 131 -27.36 69.74 39.80
N LEU A 132 -27.74 68.47 39.74
CA LEU A 132 -26.80 67.34 39.73
C LEU A 132 -26.10 67.23 38.38
N GLU A 133 -26.78 67.42 37.26
CA GLU A 133 -26.20 67.51 35.91
C GLU A 133 -25.25 68.71 35.81
N ASP A 134 -25.63 69.89 36.31
CA ASP A 134 -24.76 71.09 36.40
C ASP A 134 -23.51 70.81 37.26
N LEU A 135 -23.67 70.06 38.35
CA LEU A 135 -22.58 69.69 39.26
C LEU A 135 -21.72 68.58 38.66
N GLU A 136 -22.28 67.65 37.92
CA GLU A 136 -21.60 66.55 37.24
C GLU A 136 -20.88 67.05 35.98
N GLU A 137 -21.42 68.01 35.23
CA GLU A 137 -20.70 68.72 34.16
C GLU A 137 -19.53 69.52 34.75
N ARG A 138 -19.72 70.20 35.89
CA ARG A 138 -18.61 70.86 36.59
C ARG A 138 -17.59 69.85 37.12
N PHE A 139 -18.03 68.71 37.67
CA PHE A 139 -17.15 67.70 38.23
C PHE A 139 -16.38 66.96 37.14
N THR A 140 -17.00 66.62 36.01
CA THR A 140 -16.33 66.07 34.84
C THR A 140 -15.40 67.09 34.20
N LYS A 141 -15.75 68.37 34.12
CA LYS A 141 -14.85 69.43 33.65
C LYS A 141 -13.65 69.65 34.57
N VAL A 142 -13.84 69.61 35.89
CA VAL A 142 -12.74 69.66 36.87
C VAL A 142 -11.90 68.38 36.81
N SER A 143 -12.52 67.21 36.66
CA SER A 143 -11.82 65.92 36.53
C SER A 143 -11.00 65.85 35.24
N LEU A 144 -11.55 66.30 34.11
CA LEU A 144 -10.82 66.46 32.85
C LEU A 144 -9.68 67.47 33.01
N THR A 145 -9.88 68.57 33.73
CA THR A 145 -8.81 69.54 34.01
C THR A 145 -7.72 68.93 34.90
N ALA A 146 -8.08 68.11 35.90
CA ALA A 146 -7.15 67.42 36.78
C ALA A 146 -6.38 66.31 36.05
N VAL A 147 -7.03 65.55 35.16
CA VAL A 147 -6.40 64.59 34.25
C VAL A 147 -5.45 65.33 33.30
N LEU A 148 -5.88 66.39 32.63
CA LEU A 148 -5.00 67.21 31.78
C LEU A 148 -3.82 67.84 32.54
N MET A 149 -3.99 68.18 33.83
CA MET A 149 -2.89 68.61 34.68
C MET A 149 -1.95 67.47 35.06
N GLY A 150 -2.49 66.27 35.37
CA GLY A 150 -1.72 65.05 35.63
C GLY A 150 -0.92 64.62 34.41
N ASP A 151 -1.53 64.57 33.24
CA ASP A 151 -0.89 64.26 31.96
C ASP A 151 0.20 65.29 31.62
N ARG A 152 -0.08 66.59 31.81
CA ARG A 152 0.94 67.65 31.61
C ARG A 152 2.08 67.55 32.62
N LEU A 153 1.83 67.16 33.87
CA LEU A 153 2.86 66.92 34.87
C LEU A 153 3.70 65.70 34.51
N ALA A 154 3.07 64.60 34.10
CA ALA A 154 3.76 63.40 33.64
C ALA A 154 4.63 63.68 32.40
N VAL A 155 4.12 64.44 31.43
CA VAL A 155 4.89 64.91 30.27
C VAL A 155 6.06 65.80 30.71
N LEU A 156 5.84 66.78 31.61
CA LEU A 156 6.91 67.65 32.12
C LEU A 156 8.00 66.89 32.88
N ASP A 157 7.63 65.93 33.73
CA ASP A 157 8.60 65.17 34.52
C ASP A 157 9.34 64.14 33.65
N ASN A 158 8.68 63.55 32.64
CA ASN A 158 9.33 62.74 31.60
C ASN A 158 10.33 63.56 30.77
N GLU A 159 9.95 64.76 30.30
CA GLU A 159 10.87 65.66 29.58
C GLU A 159 12.03 66.11 30.48
N ARG A 160 11.78 66.36 31.77
CA ARG A 160 12.83 66.67 32.74
C ARG A 160 13.81 65.52 32.93
N LEU A 161 13.32 64.29 33.10
CA LEU A 161 14.16 63.09 33.23
C LEU A 161 14.97 62.85 31.95
N ARG A 162 14.35 63.04 30.77
CA ARG A 162 15.00 62.98 29.46
C ARG A 162 16.11 64.02 29.31
N VAL A 163 15.91 65.26 29.74
CA VAL A 163 16.94 66.31 29.72
C VAL A 163 18.13 65.96 30.62
N ILE A 164 17.87 65.43 31.82
CA ILE A 164 18.94 64.98 32.74
C ILE A 164 19.76 63.85 32.11
N GLN A 165 19.10 62.83 31.54
CA GLN A 165 19.78 61.73 30.87
C GLN A 165 20.56 62.22 29.64
N ALA A 166 20.01 63.12 28.84
CA ALA A 166 20.68 63.69 27.67
C ALA A 166 21.93 64.50 28.03
N ASP A 167 21.94 65.21 29.16
CA ASP A 167 23.13 65.90 29.68
C ASP A 167 24.22 64.89 30.11
N GLU A 168 23.85 63.85 30.89
CA GLU A 168 24.78 62.78 31.27
C GLU A 168 25.39 62.07 30.04
N PHE A 169 24.59 61.77 29.01
CA PHE A 169 25.07 61.17 27.76
C PHE A 169 25.91 62.12 26.90
N MET A 170 25.54 63.41 26.77
CA MET A 170 26.37 64.38 26.04
C MET A 170 27.73 64.56 26.70
N GLN A 171 27.79 64.63 28.03
CA GLN A 171 29.06 64.73 28.75
C GLN A 171 29.91 63.45 28.60
N ALA A 172 29.30 62.27 28.51
CA ALA A 172 30.02 61.03 28.20
C ALA A 172 30.60 61.04 26.77
N LEU A 173 29.80 61.43 25.77
CA LEU A 173 30.22 61.53 24.36
C LEU A 173 31.36 62.55 24.15
N ILE A 174 31.29 63.72 24.80
CA ILE A 174 32.34 64.75 24.72
C ILE A 174 33.67 64.21 25.25
N VAL A 175 33.67 63.51 26.38
CA VAL A 175 34.91 62.94 26.98
C VAL A 175 35.48 61.80 26.14
N LEU A 176 34.62 61.00 25.49
CA LEU A 176 35.04 59.91 24.58
C LEU A 176 35.59 60.43 23.24
N ASN A 177 35.19 61.61 22.79
CA ASN A 177 35.70 62.22 21.56
C ASN A 177 37.10 62.85 21.72
N ASP A 178 37.57 63.04 22.97
CA ASP A 178 38.78 63.79 23.28
C ASP A 178 39.99 62.83 23.44
N PRO A 179 40.96 62.78 22.50
CA PRO A 179 41.98 61.72 22.45
C PRO A 179 42.96 61.72 23.64
N ILE A 180 42.95 62.78 24.45
CA ILE A 180 43.82 62.99 25.62
C ILE A 180 43.17 62.45 26.90
N SER A 181 41.84 62.24 26.93
CA SER A 181 41.10 61.81 28.13
C SER A 181 41.41 60.37 28.59
N ARG A 182 42.18 59.61 27.80
CA ARG A 182 42.57 58.22 28.04
C ARG A 182 43.21 57.96 29.42
N VAL A 183 43.68 58.98 30.14
CA VAL A 183 44.39 58.83 31.42
C VAL A 183 43.73 59.61 32.58
N SER A 184 42.86 60.59 32.33
CA SER A 184 42.27 61.40 33.41
C SER A 184 41.05 60.73 34.05
N THR A 185 41.01 60.73 35.38
CA THR A 185 39.80 60.42 36.17
C THR A 185 38.73 61.48 35.88
N SER A 186 37.85 61.20 34.94
CA SER A 186 36.68 62.04 34.67
C SER A 186 35.76 62.07 35.90
N SER A 187 35.17 63.23 36.19
CA SER A 187 34.18 63.42 37.26
C SER A 187 32.83 62.76 36.96
N ASN A 188 32.72 62.03 35.85
CA ASN A 188 31.49 61.42 35.37
C ASN A 188 31.31 60.00 35.92
N ARG A 189 30.29 59.85 36.77
CA ARG A 189 29.94 58.60 37.45
C ARG A 189 29.63 57.45 36.47
N MET A 190 29.15 57.74 35.27
CA MET A 190 29.01 56.74 34.19
C MET A 190 30.35 56.25 33.67
N LEU A 191 31.29 57.14 33.35
CA LEU A 191 32.61 56.78 32.81
C LEU A 191 33.48 56.05 33.82
N GLN A 192 33.32 56.32 35.11
CA GLN A 192 33.96 55.53 36.17
C GLN A 192 33.42 54.09 36.19
N LYS A 193 32.10 53.92 36.18
CA LYS A 193 31.45 52.60 36.10
C LYS A 193 31.76 51.80 34.84
N LEU A 194 31.91 52.48 33.69
CA LEU A 194 32.32 51.87 32.42
C LEU A 194 33.77 51.35 32.45
N ARG A 195 34.60 51.80 33.40
CA ARG A 195 36.03 51.50 33.47
C ARG A 195 36.42 50.61 34.65
N ASP A 196 35.50 50.35 35.58
CA ASP A 196 35.72 49.53 36.77
C ASP A 196 35.51 48.03 36.48
N PRO A 197 36.56 47.17 36.54
CA PRO A 197 36.44 45.73 36.23
C PRO A 197 35.54 44.93 37.18
N SER A 198 35.03 45.55 38.24
CA SER A 198 34.11 44.95 39.21
C SER A 198 32.62 45.22 38.92
N GLN A 199 32.30 46.07 37.94
CA GLN A 199 30.93 46.48 37.62
C GLN A 199 30.58 46.25 36.13
N ILE A 200 31.18 45.23 35.51
CA ILE A 200 31.02 44.89 34.07
C ILE A 200 29.53 44.82 33.65
N HIS A 201 28.66 44.25 34.50
CA HIS A 201 27.20 44.21 34.27
C HIS A 201 26.54 45.59 34.15
N GLN A 202 26.99 46.58 34.93
CA GLN A 202 26.47 47.95 34.86
C GLN A 202 27.12 48.73 33.72
N ALA A 203 28.38 48.43 33.38
CA ALA A 203 29.04 48.96 32.20
C ALA A 203 28.29 48.56 30.92
N ALA A 204 27.89 47.29 30.80
CA ALA A 204 27.10 46.76 29.68
C ALA A 204 25.77 47.53 29.47
N GLN A 205 24.99 47.75 30.53
CA GLN A 205 23.73 48.50 30.46
C GLN A 205 23.90 49.97 30.04
N ILE A 206 25.06 50.58 30.33
CA ILE A 206 25.37 51.97 29.97
C ILE A 206 25.90 52.05 28.54
N ILE A 207 26.81 51.16 28.15
CA ILE A 207 27.41 51.16 26.80
C ILE A 207 26.37 50.75 25.73
N GLY A 208 25.41 49.87 26.05
CA GLY A 208 24.31 49.52 25.13
C GLY A 208 23.42 50.72 24.76
N LYS A 209 23.09 51.56 25.75
CA LYS A 209 22.35 52.83 25.52
C LYS A 209 23.18 53.86 24.77
N LEU A 210 24.50 53.89 24.99
CA LEU A 210 25.41 54.73 24.21
C LEU A 210 25.50 54.29 22.75
N ILE A 211 25.42 52.98 22.44
CA ILE A 211 25.39 52.47 21.07
C ILE A 211 24.12 52.92 20.35
N GLU A 212 22.94 52.74 20.97
CA GLU A 212 21.65 53.17 20.43
C GLU A 212 21.67 54.67 20.08
N ILE A 213 22.18 55.52 20.98
CA ILE A 213 22.33 56.96 20.76
C ILE A 213 23.40 57.27 19.69
N SER A 214 24.48 56.49 19.62
CA SER A 214 25.57 56.71 18.65
C SER A 214 25.16 56.42 17.20
N ALA A 215 24.22 55.49 16.99
CA ALA A 215 23.71 55.14 15.66
C ALA A 215 22.99 56.30 14.97
N ASP A 216 22.34 57.19 15.73
CA ASP A 216 21.67 58.39 15.23
C ASP A 216 22.63 59.56 14.92
N ILE A 217 23.91 59.48 15.32
CA ILE A 217 24.88 60.58 15.21
C ILE A 217 25.69 60.47 13.92
N THR A 218 25.15 61.01 12.81
CA THR A 218 25.83 61.05 11.50
C THR A 218 26.93 62.12 11.36
N SER A 219 27.34 62.78 12.45
CA SER A 219 28.27 63.92 12.40
C SER A 219 29.74 63.48 12.30
N PRO A 220 30.53 63.95 11.32
CA PRO A 220 31.92 63.54 11.14
C PRO A 220 32.84 63.98 12.29
N VAL A 221 32.42 64.97 13.11
CA VAL A 221 33.20 65.46 14.26
C VAL A 221 33.15 64.49 15.45
N LEU A 222 32.18 63.57 15.49
CA LEU A 222 31.95 62.63 16.59
C LEU A 222 32.33 61.18 16.26
N GLN A 223 32.78 60.89 15.03
CA GLN A 223 33.25 59.55 14.64
C GLN A 223 34.34 58.95 15.55
N PRO A 224 35.32 59.70 16.09
CA PRO A 224 36.28 59.14 17.05
C PRO A 224 35.61 58.59 18.31
N ALA A 225 34.56 59.26 18.80
CA ALA A 225 33.77 58.80 19.93
C ALA A 225 32.97 57.53 19.58
N VAL A 226 32.36 57.47 18.39
CA VAL A 226 31.63 56.28 17.92
C VAL A 226 32.56 55.07 17.81
N MET A 227 33.73 55.22 17.18
CA MET A 227 34.73 54.14 17.09
C MET A 227 35.24 53.67 18.45
N GLU A 228 35.41 54.56 19.43
CA GLU A 228 35.83 54.17 20.78
C GLU A 228 34.67 53.51 21.55
N ILE A 229 33.41 53.89 21.32
CA ILE A 229 32.22 53.19 21.84
C ILE A 229 32.13 51.77 21.26
N GLU A 230 32.30 51.60 19.95
CA GLU A 230 32.36 50.28 19.30
C GLU A 230 33.51 49.42 19.86
N ARG A 231 34.69 50.02 20.07
CA ARG A 231 35.85 49.33 20.66
C ARG A 231 35.61 48.92 22.12
N LEU A 232 35.01 49.81 22.92
CA LEU A 232 34.65 49.52 24.32
C LEU A 232 33.54 48.47 24.42
N SER A 233 32.58 48.50 23.49
CA SER A 233 31.55 47.47 23.33
C SER A 233 32.19 46.10 23.11
N GLN A 234 33.09 45.97 22.12
CA GLN A 234 33.79 44.71 21.83
C GLN A 234 34.66 44.24 23.00
N CYS A 235 35.30 45.14 23.75
CA CYS A 235 36.02 44.77 24.97
C CYS A 235 35.08 44.21 26.04
N ILE A 236 34.01 44.94 26.39
CA ILE A 236 33.05 44.53 27.43
C ILE A 236 32.34 43.22 27.04
N GLU A 237 32.01 43.03 25.75
CA GLU A 237 31.43 41.80 25.22
C GLU A 237 32.38 40.59 25.40
N ASN A 238 33.65 40.73 25.02
CA ASN A 238 34.65 39.68 25.21
C ASN A 238 34.93 39.40 26.68
N ASP A 239 35.07 40.44 27.52
CA ASP A 239 35.29 40.31 28.97
C ASP A 239 34.11 39.59 29.64
N LEU A 240 32.87 39.86 29.22
CA LEU A 240 31.67 39.16 29.69
C LEU A 240 31.60 37.69 29.20
N LEU A 241 32.00 37.41 27.96
CA LEU A 241 32.07 36.05 27.41
C LEU A 241 33.17 35.21 28.06
N GLU A 242 34.31 35.82 28.41
CA GLU A 242 35.38 35.18 29.20
C GLU A 242 34.93 34.93 30.64
N ALA A 243 34.34 35.93 31.32
CA ALA A 243 33.78 35.77 32.66
C ALA A 243 32.67 34.70 32.71
N PHE A 244 31.80 34.64 31.69
CA PHE A 244 30.81 33.57 31.54
C PHE A 244 31.48 32.19 31.34
N SER A 245 32.52 32.11 30.50
CA SER A 245 33.26 30.86 30.26
C SER A 245 33.98 30.36 31.52
N GLN A 246 34.56 31.27 32.32
CA GLN A 246 35.16 30.94 33.60
C GLN A 246 34.11 30.46 34.62
N ALA A 247 33.01 31.20 34.78
CA ALA A 247 31.91 30.81 35.67
C ALA A 247 31.29 29.46 35.28
N GLN A 248 31.25 29.13 33.98
CA GLN A 248 30.84 27.82 33.47
C GLN A 248 31.84 26.71 33.80
N SER A 249 33.15 27.01 33.83
CA SER A 249 34.18 26.05 34.25
C SER A 249 34.19 25.79 35.76
N GLU A 250 33.71 26.76 36.55
CA GLU A 250 33.58 26.72 38.01
C GLU A 250 32.17 26.25 38.48
N ASP A 251 31.28 25.89 37.55
CA ASP A 251 29.88 25.46 37.77
C ASP A 251 29.01 26.49 38.54
N ASN A 252 29.39 27.78 38.51
CA ASN A 252 28.76 28.85 39.28
C ASN A 252 27.55 29.47 38.56
N GLN A 253 26.40 28.80 38.67
CA GLN A 253 25.12 29.21 38.06
C GLN A 253 24.71 30.65 38.38
N SER A 254 25.07 31.19 39.56
CA SER A 254 24.67 32.55 39.96
C SER A 254 25.37 33.65 39.16
N GLN A 255 26.68 33.49 38.91
CA GLN A 255 27.47 34.39 38.08
C GLN A 255 27.15 34.19 36.59
N MET A 256 26.99 32.94 36.14
CA MET A 256 26.54 32.64 34.78
C MET A 256 25.22 33.35 34.45
N ARG A 257 24.25 33.35 35.39
CA ARG A 257 22.97 34.05 35.22
C ARG A 257 23.15 35.57 35.10
N GLN A 258 24.02 36.18 35.90
CA GLN A 258 24.27 37.63 35.83
C GLN A 258 24.97 38.01 34.52
N CYS A 259 25.96 37.25 34.07
CA CYS A 259 26.59 37.44 32.76
C CYS A 259 25.59 37.26 31.62
N ALA A 260 24.80 36.17 31.64
CA ALA A 260 23.79 35.88 30.64
C ALA A 260 22.74 36.99 30.54
N LEU A 261 22.24 37.52 31.66
CA LEU A 261 21.29 38.64 31.66
C LEU A 261 21.90 39.90 31.03
N SER A 262 23.13 40.28 31.40
CA SER A 262 23.79 41.46 30.83
C SER A 262 24.09 41.33 29.33
N LEU A 263 24.45 40.13 28.85
CA LEU A 263 24.68 39.85 27.44
C LEU A 263 23.37 39.75 26.64
N VAL A 264 22.28 39.28 27.28
CA VAL A 264 20.92 39.30 26.69
C VAL A 264 20.45 40.74 26.51
N GLU A 265 20.60 41.61 27.51
CA GLU A 265 20.27 43.04 27.39
C GLU A 265 21.09 43.75 26.30
N PHE A 266 22.19 43.12 25.83
CA PHE A 266 23.08 43.60 24.78
C PHE A 266 22.73 43.10 23.36
N ASN A 267 21.62 42.36 23.20
CA ASN A 267 21.17 41.68 21.96
C ASN A 267 22.04 40.53 21.44
N ASP A 268 23.14 40.15 22.11
CA ASP A 268 24.08 39.11 21.66
C ASP A 268 23.67 37.66 22.04
N HIS A 269 22.38 37.33 21.93
CA HIS A 269 21.86 36.02 22.34
C HIS A 269 22.57 34.83 21.67
N GLU A 270 22.89 34.96 20.38
CA GLU A 270 23.49 33.90 19.56
C GLU A 270 24.93 33.60 19.97
N LYS A 271 25.77 34.63 20.18
CA LYS A 271 27.18 34.45 20.57
C LYS A 271 27.32 33.79 21.95
N VAL A 272 26.45 34.14 22.90
CA VAL A 272 26.44 33.50 24.22
C VAL A 272 25.98 32.06 24.12
N ALA A 273 24.97 31.78 23.30
CA ALA A 273 24.50 30.42 23.03
C ALA A 273 25.62 29.57 22.40
N ASP A 274 26.26 30.06 21.34
CA ASP A 274 27.40 29.40 20.68
C ASP A 274 28.56 29.17 21.66
N ARG A 275 28.93 30.16 22.48
CA ARG A 275 30.03 30.02 23.45
C ARG A 275 29.71 29.01 24.55
N PHE A 276 28.47 29.03 25.08
CA PHE A 276 27.98 28.07 26.07
C PHE A 276 27.99 26.63 25.51
N VAL A 277 27.49 26.44 24.29
CA VAL A 277 27.48 25.14 23.60
C VAL A 277 28.90 24.68 23.27
N TRP A 278 29.77 25.58 22.78
CA TRP A 278 31.18 25.27 22.48
C TRP A 278 31.96 24.82 23.73
N ASN A 279 31.74 25.48 24.88
CA ASN A 279 32.32 25.07 26.16
C ASN A 279 31.85 23.65 26.57
N ILE A 280 30.56 23.32 26.36
CA ILE A 280 30.01 21.97 26.62
C ILE A 280 30.64 20.93 25.69
N MET A 281 30.73 21.20 24.38
CA MET A 281 31.34 20.29 23.40
C MET A 281 32.85 20.11 23.65
N THR A 282 33.55 21.16 24.08
CA THR A 282 34.96 21.10 24.51
C THR A 282 35.15 20.33 25.83
N SER A 283 34.10 20.22 26.66
CA SER A 283 34.08 19.27 27.78
C SER A 283 33.90 17.81 27.29
N GLN A 284 33.18 17.59 26.18
CA GLN A 284 33.05 16.25 25.57
C GLN A 284 34.35 15.75 24.94
N MET A 285 35.13 16.61 24.27
CA MET A 285 36.52 16.31 23.81
C MET A 285 37.34 15.56 24.88
N LYS A 286 37.30 16.06 26.13
CA LYS A 286 38.10 15.50 27.24
C LYS A 286 37.54 14.18 27.77
N THR A 287 36.25 13.92 27.58
CA THR A 287 35.55 12.76 28.14
C THR A 287 35.54 11.58 27.17
N LEU A 288 35.25 11.83 25.89
CA LEU A 288 35.13 10.79 24.86
C LEU A 288 36.48 10.17 24.46
N ASN A 289 37.59 10.91 24.56
CA ASN A 289 38.94 10.38 24.32
C ASN A 289 39.39 9.27 25.32
N SER A 290 38.56 8.91 26.30
CA SER A 290 38.85 7.88 27.31
C SER A 290 38.08 6.56 27.12
N GLU A 291 37.08 6.51 26.23
CA GLU A 291 36.28 5.30 26.00
C GLU A 291 36.79 4.54 24.77
N THR A 292 37.33 3.34 25.00
CA THR A 292 37.92 2.47 23.98
C THR A 292 36.88 1.98 22.97
N HIS A 293 37.18 2.09 21.67
CA HIS A 293 36.42 1.43 20.60
C HIS A 293 36.16 -0.04 20.93
N SER A 294 34.89 -0.45 21.03
CA SER A 294 34.55 -1.84 21.30
C SER A 294 34.51 -2.68 20.01
N VAL A 295 34.36 -4.00 20.18
CA VAL A 295 34.24 -4.93 19.05
C VAL A 295 32.87 -4.82 18.37
N ASP A 296 31.84 -4.38 19.10
CA ASP A 296 30.46 -4.22 18.62
C ASP A 296 30.09 -2.74 18.50
N PRO A 297 30.21 -2.12 17.32
CA PRO A 297 30.08 -0.66 17.16
C PRO A 297 28.65 -0.10 17.35
N ILE A 298 27.65 -0.97 17.56
CA ILE A 298 26.32 -0.56 18.05
C ILE A 298 26.39 -0.23 19.55
N GLN A 299 27.23 -0.92 20.32
CA GLN A 299 27.44 -0.66 21.74
C GLN A 299 28.14 0.68 21.97
N ASP A 300 29.07 1.06 21.10
CA ASP A 300 29.69 2.39 21.08
C ASP A 300 28.68 3.50 20.73
N LEU A 301 27.74 3.22 19.83
CA LEU A 301 26.63 4.15 19.55
C LEU A 301 25.70 4.29 20.77
N GLU A 302 25.46 3.22 21.52
CA GLU A 302 24.68 3.26 22.77
C GLU A 302 25.41 3.97 23.92
N SER A 303 26.75 3.85 24.04
CA SER A 303 27.52 4.65 25.00
C SER A 303 27.49 6.13 24.63
N LEU A 304 27.65 6.48 23.35
CA LEU A 304 27.45 7.84 22.85
C LEU A 304 26.05 8.36 23.19
N PHE A 305 24.99 7.59 22.92
CA PHE A 305 23.60 8.02 23.18
C PHE A 305 23.29 8.17 24.68
N THR A 306 23.83 7.31 25.55
CA THR A 306 23.70 7.49 27.01
C THR A 306 24.54 8.66 27.52
N ASN A 307 25.69 8.95 26.91
CA ASN A 307 26.47 10.16 27.16
C ASN A 307 25.68 11.42 26.77
N ILE A 308 25.13 11.49 25.56
CA ILE A 308 24.28 12.59 25.06
C ILE A 308 23.06 12.80 25.96
N LYS A 309 22.33 11.73 26.30
CA LYS A 309 21.19 11.79 27.24
C LYS A 309 21.57 12.45 28.58
N ARG A 310 22.73 12.09 29.14
CA ARG A 310 23.23 12.65 30.41
C ARG A 310 23.56 14.15 30.28
N ILE A 311 24.07 14.58 29.12
CA ILE A 311 24.32 15.99 28.83
C ILE A 311 23.00 16.75 28.80
N CYS A 312 22.02 16.33 27.99
CA CYS A 312 20.71 16.99 27.91
C CYS A 312 20.04 17.10 29.28
N GLN A 313 20.00 16.01 30.07
CA GLN A 313 19.42 16.00 31.41
C GLN A 313 20.06 16.98 32.41
N LYS A 314 21.38 17.22 32.29
CA LYS A 314 22.09 18.19 33.12
C LYS A 314 21.93 19.61 32.58
N GLN A 315 22.21 19.80 31.30
CA GLN A 315 22.32 21.11 30.68
C GLN A 315 20.96 21.79 30.50
N PHE A 316 19.86 21.06 30.23
CA PHE A 316 18.54 21.69 30.15
C PHE A 316 18.12 22.32 31.51
N LYS A 317 18.49 21.70 32.63
CA LYS A 317 18.27 22.27 33.97
C LYS A 317 19.14 23.50 34.23
N VAL A 318 20.40 23.50 33.77
CA VAL A 318 21.30 24.67 33.87
C VAL A 318 20.81 25.81 32.97
N ILE A 319 20.37 25.53 31.74
CA ILE A 319 19.84 26.53 30.82
C ILE A 319 18.66 27.28 31.48
N GLN A 320 17.73 26.54 32.09
CA GLN A 320 16.58 27.14 32.80
C GLN A 320 16.95 27.94 34.06
N SER A 321 18.06 27.61 34.74
CA SER A 321 18.49 28.38 35.92
C SER A 321 19.31 29.62 35.56
N VAL A 322 19.94 29.62 34.37
CA VAL A 322 20.88 30.66 33.91
C VAL A 322 20.24 31.67 32.95
N PHE A 323 19.39 31.23 32.02
CA PHE A 323 18.89 32.08 30.92
C PHE A 323 17.44 32.53 31.10
N PRO A 324 17.05 33.68 30.51
CA PRO A 324 15.65 34.09 30.37
C PRO A 324 14.79 33.08 29.60
N PRO A 325 13.46 33.02 29.87
CA PRO A 325 12.57 32.06 29.23
C PRO A 325 12.48 32.24 27.70
N SER A 326 12.69 33.46 27.20
CA SER A 326 12.70 33.78 25.76
C SER A 326 13.88 33.16 25.00
N THR A 327 15.03 32.95 25.64
CA THR A 327 16.25 32.41 25.00
C THR A 327 16.48 30.93 25.32
N CYS A 328 15.87 30.38 26.37
CA CYS A 328 16.00 28.97 26.75
C CYS A 328 15.73 27.99 25.59
N SER A 329 14.65 28.21 24.82
CA SER A 329 14.30 27.33 23.68
C SER A 329 15.38 27.33 22.60
N ILE A 330 15.84 28.52 22.19
CA ILE A 330 16.87 28.70 21.15
C ILE A 330 18.19 28.03 21.56
N ILE A 331 18.60 28.20 22.82
CA ILE A 331 19.84 27.59 23.34
C ILE A 331 19.72 26.06 23.41
N SER A 332 18.55 25.53 23.77
CA SER A 332 18.31 24.08 23.76
C SER A 332 18.30 23.48 22.35
N GLU A 333 17.73 24.19 21.36
CA GLU A 333 17.76 23.82 19.95
C GLU A 333 19.20 23.82 19.41
N LEU A 334 19.97 24.89 19.64
CA LEU A 334 21.36 25.00 19.20
C LEU A 334 22.27 23.93 19.84
N LEU A 335 22.07 23.62 21.12
CA LEU A 335 22.81 22.54 21.80
C LEU A 335 22.51 21.18 21.14
N VAL A 336 21.25 20.90 20.83
CA VAL A 336 20.84 19.68 20.13
C VAL A 336 21.40 19.65 18.70
N GLU A 337 21.34 20.76 17.95
CA GLU A 337 21.91 20.87 16.61
C GLU A 337 23.38 20.48 16.59
N ARG A 338 24.19 21.04 17.50
CA ARG A 338 25.62 20.72 17.56
C ARG A 338 25.86 19.29 18.06
N LEU A 339 25.08 18.76 19.01
CA LEU A 339 25.19 17.36 19.43
C LEU A 339 24.86 16.36 18.31
N PHE A 340 24.03 16.75 17.33
CA PHE A 340 23.69 15.91 16.18
C PHE A 340 24.69 16.10 15.03
N SER A 341 25.02 17.35 14.69
CA SER A 341 25.67 17.74 13.44
C SER A 341 27.16 18.12 13.55
N ASP A 342 27.75 18.13 14.75
CA ASP A 342 29.18 18.45 14.92
C ASP A 342 30.10 17.46 14.17
N PRO A 343 31.10 17.94 13.40
CA PRO A 343 31.91 17.10 12.51
C PRO A 343 32.94 16.21 13.23
N VAL A 344 33.08 16.29 14.55
CA VAL A 344 34.06 15.51 15.33
C VAL A 344 33.39 14.64 16.39
N PHE A 345 32.37 15.16 17.08
CA PHE A 345 31.66 14.47 18.17
C PHE A 345 30.16 14.30 17.92
N GLY A 346 29.62 14.89 16.85
CA GLY A 346 28.22 14.76 16.51
C GLY A 346 27.86 13.33 16.11
N ILE A 347 26.59 12.99 16.31
CA ILE A 347 26.01 11.72 15.87
C ILE A 347 26.30 11.49 14.38
N LEU A 348 26.26 12.54 13.54
CA LEU A 348 26.60 12.49 12.13
C LEU A 348 28.00 11.94 11.88
N ALA A 349 29.03 12.51 12.52
CA ALA A 349 30.43 12.10 12.31
C ALA A 349 30.67 10.65 12.74
N TYR A 350 30.03 10.22 13.83
CA TYR A 350 30.08 8.84 14.28
C TYR A 350 29.40 7.89 13.27
N ILE A 351 28.18 8.23 12.81
CA ILE A 351 27.45 7.46 11.80
C ILE A 351 28.22 7.37 10.47
N ASP A 352 28.77 8.48 9.98
CA ASP A 352 29.53 8.50 8.70
C ASP A 352 30.84 7.69 8.79
N HIS A 353 31.56 7.77 9.93
CA HIS A 353 32.76 6.96 10.15
C HIS A 353 32.42 5.47 10.23
N PHE A 354 31.39 5.15 11.01
CA PHE A 354 30.90 3.79 11.25
C PHE A 354 30.37 3.12 9.97
N LEU A 355 29.56 3.82 9.18
CA LEU A 355 28.98 3.32 7.93
C LEU A 355 29.96 3.36 6.74
N ARG A 356 31.12 4.00 6.88
CA ARG A 356 32.24 3.92 5.92
C ARG A 356 33.27 2.85 6.25
N ALA A 357 33.40 2.43 7.52
CA ALA A 357 34.38 1.44 7.92
C ALA A 357 33.94 0.03 7.50
N PRO A 358 34.58 -0.63 6.51
CA PRO A 358 34.26 -2.01 6.19
C PRO A 358 34.73 -2.90 7.34
N LYS A 359 33.86 -3.80 7.81
CA LYS A 359 34.28 -4.86 8.73
C LYS A 359 35.29 -5.75 8.00
N ARG A 360 36.56 -5.70 8.43
CA ARG A 360 37.59 -6.66 8.00
C ARG A 360 37.32 -8.03 8.61
N LEU A 361 36.43 -8.80 8.00
CA LEU A 361 36.45 -10.25 8.07
C LEU A 361 37.15 -10.76 6.81
N GLU A 362 38.49 -10.85 6.88
CA GLU A 362 39.26 -11.57 5.87
C GLU A 362 38.98 -13.07 6.00
N ALA A 363 38.05 -13.56 5.17
CA ALA A 363 37.88 -14.97 4.85
C ALA A 363 37.36 -15.09 3.40
N ASP A 364 38.22 -15.59 2.51
CA ASP A 364 37.96 -16.03 1.14
C ASP A 364 37.25 -15.06 0.16
N GLY A 365 38.07 -14.41 -0.67
CA GLY A 365 37.69 -13.33 -1.59
C GLY A 365 36.89 -13.74 -2.83
N PHE A 366 35.72 -14.36 -2.66
CA PHE A 366 34.72 -14.54 -3.73
C PHE A 366 33.27 -14.16 -3.36
N MET A 367 32.98 -13.79 -2.10
CA MET A 367 31.63 -13.38 -1.63
C MET A 367 31.61 -12.01 -0.92
N GLY A 368 32.66 -11.20 -1.08
CA GLY A 368 32.93 -10.06 -0.17
C GLY A 368 32.00 -8.85 -0.28
N LYS A 369 31.47 -8.52 -1.46
CA LYS A 369 30.71 -7.27 -1.68
C LYS A 369 29.27 -7.32 -1.15
N ASP A 370 28.68 -8.51 -1.17
CA ASP A 370 27.25 -8.66 -0.92
C ASP A 370 26.99 -8.64 0.60
N VAL A 371 27.93 -9.22 1.36
CA VAL A 371 28.01 -9.09 2.82
C VAL A 371 28.22 -7.63 3.24
N GLU A 372 29.06 -6.86 2.55
CA GLU A 372 29.26 -5.42 2.82
C GLU A 372 27.96 -4.60 2.66
N LYS A 373 27.16 -4.88 1.62
CA LYS A 373 25.85 -4.22 1.40
C LYS A 373 24.83 -4.61 2.47
N PHE A 374 24.72 -5.91 2.76
CA PHE A 374 23.75 -6.42 3.75
C PHE A 374 24.06 -5.90 5.16
N ASP A 375 25.33 -5.96 5.57
CA ASP A 375 25.77 -5.39 6.84
C ASP A 375 25.47 -3.90 6.87
N TYR A 376 25.80 -3.12 5.83
CA TYR A 376 25.48 -1.69 5.74
C TYR A 376 23.98 -1.41 5.93
N VAL A 377 23.10 -2.15 5.24
CA VAL A 377 21.64 -2.01 5.34
C VAL A 377 21.13 -2.33 6.76
N GLN A 378 21.55 -3.47 7.33
CA GLN A 378 21.13 -3.87 8.68
C GLN A 378 21.61 -2.88 9.75
N LEU A 379 22.84 -2.39 9.60
CA LEU A 379 23.48 -1.44 10.50
C LEU A 379 22.81 -0.06 10.46
N LEU A 380 22.48 0.42 9.25
CA LEU A 380 21.74 1.66 9.03
C LEU A 380 20.32 1.61 9.62
N CYS A 381 19.60 0.51 9.45
CA CYS A 381 18.27 0.34 10.07
C CYS A 381 18.37 0.38 11.60
N ARG A 382 19.33 -0.34 12.18
CA ARG A 382 19.54 -0.38 13.64
C ARG A 382 19.98 0.97 14.21
N SER A 383 20.88 1.70 13.53
CA SER A 383 21.31 3.02 13.99
C SER A 383 20.16 4.04 13.92
N TYR A 384 19.31 3.96 12.88
CA TYR A 384 18.10 4.77 12.76
C TYR A 384 17.10 4.51 13.88
N GLU A 385 16.76 3.24 14.17
CA GLU A 385 15.88 2.86 15.29
C GLU A 385 16.38 3.39 16.64
N LYS A 386 17.69 3.26 16.90
CA LYS A 386 18.31 3.73 18.14
C LYS A 386 18.34 5.26 18.21
N THR A 387 18.53 5.96 17.10
CA THR A 387 18.45 7.43 17.04
C THR A 387 17.02 7.92 17.30
N CYS A 388 16.01 7.22 16.77
CA CYS A 388 14.60 7.51 17.07
C CYS A 388 14.28 7.32 18.57
N PHE A 389 14.84 6.29 19.20
CA PHE A 389 14.72 6.11 20.65
C PHE A 389 15.38 7.26 21.43
N LEU A 390 16.58 7.71 21.04
CA LEU A 390 17.25 8.87 21.65
C LEU A 390 16.39 10.14 21.50
N ILE A 391 15.82 10.40 20.33
CA ILE A 391 14.93 11.55 20.10
C ILE A 391 13.70 11.49 21.02
N ALA A 392 13.05 10.34 21.13
CA ALA A 392 11.91 10.16 22.02
C ALA A 392 12.28 10.32 23.51
N GLU A 393 13.53 10.03 23.89
CA GLU A 393 14.05 10.31 25.25
C GLU A 393 14.33 11.81 25.44
N ILE A 394 14.87 12.52 24.44
CA ILE A 394 15.07 13.98 24.49
C ILE A 394 13.74 14.73 24.55
N GLU A 395 12.72 14.30 23.79
CA GLU A 395 11.36 14.86 23.87
C GLU A 395 10.76 14.75 25.28
N LYS A 396 10.99 13.63 25.98
CA LYS A 396 10.58 13.47 27.40
C LYS A 396 11.35 14.41 28.30
N ILE A 397 12.68 14.51 28.15
CA ILE A 397 13.53 15.35 29.00
C ILE A 397 13.15 16.83 28.87
N ASP A 398 12.85 17.30 27.66
CA ASP A 398 12.33 18.66 27.44
C ASP A 398 10.94 18.84 28.07
N SER A 399 10.04 17.87 27.85
CA SER A 399 8.68 17.86 28.44
C SER A 399 8.65 17.89 29.97
N ASP A 400 9.62 17.23 30.62
CA ASP A 400 9.81 17.17 32.08
C ASP A 400 10.41 18.47 32.65
N CYS A 401 11.16 19.23 31.85
CA CYS A 401 11.78 20.47 32.28
C CYS A 401 10.84 21.68 32.06
N GLN A 402 9.98 21.70 31.04
CA GLN A 402 9.20 22.91 30.69
C GLN A 402 7.97 23.15 31.59
N MET A 403 7.94 24.32 32.23
CA MET A 403 6.85 24.84 33.06
C MET A 403 5.95 25.84 32.31
N GLU A 404 5.39 25.45 31.15
CA GLU A 404 4.13 25.99 30.57
C GLU A 404 3.80 25.28 29.24
N GLY A 405 2.55 25.36 28.79
CA GLY A 405 2.03 24.49 27.72
C GLY A 405 2.36 24.88 26.27
N LEU A 406 2.86 26.09 26.02
CA LEU A 406 2.95 26.68 24.67
C LEU A 406 4.22 26.32 23.88
N SER A 407 5.30 25.91 24.55
CA SER A 407 6.60 25.61 23.91
C SER A 407 6.78 24.13 23.54
N LYS A 408 5.89 23.24 24.01
CA LYS A 408 5.98 21.77 23.79
C LYS A 408 5.86 21.32 22.34
N GLU A 409 5.31 22.16 21.46
CA GLU A 409 5.11 21.81 20.04
C GLU A 409 6.31 22.15 19.14
N ARG A 410 7.29 22.94 19.61
CA ARG A 410 8.40 23.44 18.77
C ARG A 410 9.58 22.46 18.65
N MET A 411 9.94 21.78 19.75
CA MET A 411 11.11 20.89 19.81
C MET A 411 10.94 19.61 18.97
N ARG A 412 9.73 19.04 18.90
CA ARG A 412 9.45 17.79 18.14
C ARG A 412 9.67 17.95 16.62
N PRO A 413 9.10 18.96 15.93
CA PRO A 413 9.42 19.23 14.53
C PRO A 413 10.92 19.45 14.29
N PHE A 414 11.59 20.18 15.19
CA PHE A 414 13.03 20.42 15.09
C PHE A 414 13.86 19.12 15.18
N LEU A 415 13.58 18.25 16.16
CA LEU A 415 14.24 16.94 16.29
C LEU A 415 14.00 16.03 15.07
N ARG A 416 12.81 16.08 14.46
CA ARG A 416 12.52 15.38 13.20
C ARG A 416 13.34 15.92 12.02
N LEU A 417 13.57 17.23 11.93
CA LEU A 417 14.46 17.82 10.91
C LEU A 417 15.91 17.39 11.11
N GLN A 418 16.41 17.37 12.35
CA GLN A 418 17.76 16.87 12.64
C GLN A 418 17.90 15.38 12.26
N LEU A 419 16.89 14.54 12.58
CA LEU A 419 16.84 13.14 12.13
C LEU A 419 16.85 13.01 10.60
N HIS A 420 16.15 13.91 9.89
CA HIS A 420 16.17 13.91 8.43
C HIS A 420 17.58 14.17 7.91
N SER A 421 18.21 15.25 8.38
CA SER A 421 19.55 15.68 7.97
C SER A 421 20.63 14.62 8.25
N LEU A 422 20.59 13.97 9.42
CA LEU A 422 21.52 12.88 9.78
C LEU A 422 21.58 11.74 8.75
N PHE A 423 20.43 11.39 8.17
CA PHE A 423 20.31 10.20 7.32
C PHE A 423 20.12 10.51 5.83
N GLU A 424 19.95 11.78 5.44
CA GLU A 424 19.68 12.21 4.06
C GLU A 424 20.68 11.63 3.04
N ASN A 425 21.98 11.76 3.33
CA ASN A 425 23.08 11.22 2.52
C ASN A 425 23.07 9.69 2.36
N HIS A 426 22.37 8.97 3.24
CA HIS A 426 22.29 7.52 3.23
C HIS A 426 21.00 7.00 2.57
N ARG A 427 19.93 7.80 2.45
CA ARG A 427 18.63 7.36 1.88
C ARG A 427 18.75 6.84 0.46
N GLN A 428 19.51 7.53 -0.41
CA GLN A 428 19.71 7.10 -1.79
C GLN A 428 20.57 5.83 -1.89
N ARG A 429 21.62 5.73 -1.07
CA ARG A 429 22.47 4.53 -1.02
C ARG A 429 21.69 3.33 -0.48
N TYR A 430 20.85 3.53 0.54
CA TYR A 430 19.92 2.53 1.06
C TYR A 430 18.95 2.05 -0.01
N PHE A 431 18.26 2.97 -0.69
CA PHE A 431 17.32 2.66 -1.78
C PHE A 431 17.95 1.74 -2.84
N GLN A 432 19.14 2.10 -3.33
CA GLN A 432 19.83 1.29 -4.35
C GLN A 432 20.32 -0.05 -3.79
N SER A 433 20.89 -0.07 -2.58
CA SER A 433 21.44 -1.29 -1.97
C SER A 433 20.35 -2.31 -1.64
N GLU A 434 19.18 -1.87 -1.18
CA GLU A 434 18.04 -2.75 -0.83
C GLU A 434 17.42 -3.40 -2.08
N ILE A 435 17.42 -2.70 -3.23
CA ILE A 435 17.00 -3.29 -4.53
C ILE A 435 18.03 -4.34 -4.99
N GLU A 436 19.32 -3.97 -5.01
CA GLU A 436 20.40 -4.87 -5.46
C GLU A 436 20.46 -6.16 -4.62
N LEU A 437 20.36 -6.04 -3.29
CA LEU A 437 20.32 -7.20 -2.40
C LEU A 437 19.13 -8.13 -2.69
N LEU A 438 17.95 -7.58 -2.99
CA LEU A 438 16.77 -8.40 -3.32
C LEU A 438 16.91 -9.09 -4.69
N GLU A 439 17.52 -8.41 -5.67
CA GLU A 439 17.82 -9.00 -6.98
C GLU A 439 18.89 -10.10 -6.89
N GLU A 440 19.89 -9.93 -6.01
CA GLU A 440 20.91 -10.93 -5.67
C GLU A 440 20.27 -12.14 -4.94
N GLU A 441 19.47 -11.93 -3.89
CA GLU A 441 18.71 -12.98 -3.19
C GLU A 441 17.83 -13.80 -4.17
N TYR A 442 17.06 -13.12 -5.03
CA TYR A 442 16.22 -13.77 -6.03
C TYR A 442 17.03 -14.55 -7.08
N SER A 443 18.22 -14.06 -7.44
CA SER A 443 19.13 -14.76 -8.36
C SER A 443 19.67 -16.05 -7.73
N ILE A 444 20.09 -16.00 -6.46
CA ILE A 444 20.54 -17.18 -5.70
C ILE A 444 19.42 -18.21 -5.56
N ILE A 445 18.21 -17.78 -5.19
CA ILE A 445 17.05 -18.68 -5.06
C ILE A 445 16.72 -19.35 -6.40
N LYS A 446 16.81 -18.60 -7.51
CA LYS A 446 16.57 -19.08 -8.87
C LYS A 446 17.65 -20.08 -9.34
N GLU A 447 18.93 -19.85 -9.02
CA GLU A 447 20.00 -20.82 -9.29
C GLU A 447 19.83 -22.12 -8.49
N GLY A 448 19.26 -22.05 -7.28
CA GLY A 448 18.87 -23.20 -6.49
C GLY A 448 17.68 -24.00 -7.06
N ILE A 449 16.96 -23.49 -8.07
CA ILE A 449 15.83 -24.18 -8.70
C ILE A 449 16.26 -24.80 -10.03
N ILE A 450 16.53 -26.10 -10.02
CA ILE A 450 16.94 -26.85 -11.21
C ILE A 450 15.76 -27.00 -12.18
N LEU A 451 15.75 -26.20 -13.25
CA LEU A 451 14.79 -26.30 -14.35
C LEU A 451 15.33 -27.17 -15.51
N PRO A 452 14.47 -27.91 -16.22
CA PRO A 452 14.86 -28.59 -17.47
C PRO A 452 15.43 -27.63 -18.52
N LYS A 453 16.50 -28.04 -19.20
CA LYS A 453 17.06 -27.28 -20.33
C LYS A 453 16.04 -27.25 -21.50
N PRO A 454 15.77 -26.08 -22.12
CA PRO A 454 14.88 -26.00 -23.28
C PRO A 454 15.41 -26.83 -24.45
N LEU A 455 14.51 -27.38 -25.26
CA LEU A 455 14.90 -28.21 -26.40
C LEU A 455 15.52 -27.36 -27.54
N PRO A 456 16.54 -27.87 -28.26
CA PRO A 456 17.11 -27.16 -29.39
C PRO A 456 16.11 -27.07 -30.56
N ILE A 457 15.85 -25.85 -31.02
CA ILE A 457 14.92 -25.57 -32.12
C ILE A 457 15.46 -26.17 -33.44
N ASN A 458 14.58 -26.89 -34.15
CA ASN A 458 14.85 -27.64 -35.39
C ASN A 458 15.83 -26.95 -36.38
N GLN A 459 17.02 -27.54 -36.57
CA GLN A 459 17.83 -27.31 -37.76
C GLN A 459 17.48 -28.32 -38.86
N LYS A 460 17.40 -27.84 -40.11
CA LYS A 460 16.98 -28.64 -41.29
C LYS A 460 17.97 -29.78 -41.59
N PRO A 461 17.50 -30.91 -42.16
CA PRO A 461 18.35 -32.06 -42.42
C PRO A 461 19.31 -31.82 -43.60
N SER A 462 20.60 -31.72 -43.33
CA SER A 462 21.66 -31.78 -44.34
C SER A 462 22.15 -33.22 -44.54
N LYS A 463 22.25 -33.63 -45.81
CA LYS A 463 22.72 -34.97 -46.20
C LYS A 463 24.26 -35.01 -46.23
N THR A 464 24.88 -36.02 -45.61
CA THR A 464 26.21 -36.48 -46.02
C THR A 464 26.38 -37.98 -45.83
N LYS A 465 27.30 -38.57 -46.60
CA LYS A 465 27.44 -40.02 -46.84
C LYS A 465 28.43 -40.72 -45.89
N GLN A 466 28.34 -42.05 -45.90
CA GLN A 466 29.23 -43.06 -45.31
C GLN A 466 30.74 -42.79 -45.48
N SER A 467 31.54 -43.20 -44.48
CA SER A 467 32.65 -44.15 -44.68
C SER A 467 33.14 -44.79 -43.35
N THR A 468 33.37 -46.10 -43.43
CA THR A 468 34.03 -47.07 -42.52
C THR A 468 35.33 -46.58 -41.84
N GLU A 469 35.80 -47.11 -40.69
CA GLU A 469 36.40 -48.45 -40.52
C GLU A 469 36.66 -48.90 -39.04
N ILE A 470 36.44 -50.21 -38.79
CA ILE A 470 37.27 -51.19 -38.03
C ILE A 470 37.48 -51.11 -36.48
N THR A 471 37.25 -52.28 -35.84
CA THR A 471 37.37 -52.73 -34.43
C THR A 471 38.81 -53.23 -34.06
N PRO A 472 39.14 -54.00 -32.97
CA PRO A 472 38.38 -54.52 -31.80
C PRO A 472 39.13 -54.55 -30.41
N SER A 473 38.38 -54.85 -29.33
CA SER A 473 38.67 -55.81 -28.22
C SER A 473 37.81 -55.48 -26.98
N ALA A 474 36.93 -56.36 -26.48
CA ALA A 474 37.19 -57.54 -25.62
C ALA A 474 37.70 -57.15 -24.20
N SER A 475 37.18 -57.68 -23.08
CA SER A 475 36.08 -58.64 -22.83
C SER A 475 35.74 -58.69 -21.33
N ALA A 476 34.47 -58.96 -20.94
CA ALA A 476 34.08 -59.77 -19.76
C ALA A 476 32.56 -59.67 -19.43
N SER A 477 31.90 -60.83 -19.44
CA SER A 477 30.60 -61.15 -18.80
C SER A 477 30.82 -62.51 -18.07
N PRO A 478 29.84 -63.20 -17.44
CA PRO A 478 28.42 -62.89 -17.17
C PRO A 478 28.03 -63.11 -15.67
N ASN A 479 26.84 -62.70 -15.20
CA ASN A 479 25.59 -63.51 -15.12
C ASN A 479 24.50 -62.59 -14.49
N ALA A 480 23.19 -62.77 -14.70
CA ALA A 480 22.47 -64.03 -14.90
C ALA A 480 21.19 -63.91 -15.76
N VAL A 481 20.86 -65.01 -16.44
CA VAL A 481 19.54 -65.51 -16.88
C VAL A 481 18.62 -64.55 -17.67
N ALA A 482 18.53 -64.83 -18.97
CA ALA A 482 17.44 -64.38 -19.85
C ALA A 482 16.30 -65.41 -19.90
N LEU A 483 15.09 -64.95 -20.23
CA LEU A 483 14.08 -65.71 -20.98
C LEU A 483 13.00 -64.77 -21.58
N SER A 484 13.36 -64.19 -22.73
CA SER A 484 12.44 -63.66 -23.78
C SER A 484 12.38 -64.71 -24.93
N PRO A 485 11.67 -64.54 -26.06
CA PRO A 485 10.86 -63.40 -26.58
C PRO A 485 9.43 -63.88 -26.99
N GLU A 486 8.63 -63.35 -27.93
CA GLU A 486 8.78 -62.29 -28.96
C GLU A 486 7.40 -61.80 -29.46
N LYS A 487 7.22 -60.47 -29.68
CA LYS A 487 6.82 -59.81 -30.95
C LYS A 487 6.11 -58.47 -30.76
N GLY A 488 6.60 -57.41 -31.44
CA GLY A 488 5.88 -56.15 -31.64
C GLY A 488 6.57 -54.86 -31.16
N SER A 489 7.89 -54.74 -31.28
CA SER A 489 8.64 -53.55 -30.81
C SER A 489 8.59 -52.34 -31.77
N LEU A 490 8.16 -51.19 -31.25
CA LEU A 490 8.47 -49.84 -31.75
C LEU A 490 9.33 -49.10 -30.69
N PRO A 491 10.10 -48.05 -31.04
CA PRO A 491 11.38 -47.76 -30.37
C PRO A 491 11.26 -47.15 -28.96
N VAL A 492 11.99 -47.75 -28.00
CA VAL A 492 11.98 -47.42 -26.57
C VAL A 492 13.19 -46.55 -26.20
N GLN A 493 13.15 -45.25 -26.57
CA GLN A 493 14.19 -44.27 -26.16
C GLN A 493 13.66 -42.87 -25.76
N PHE A 494 12.35 -42.60 -25.87
CA PHE A 494 11.78 -41.28 -25.59
C PHE A 494 11.02 -41.16 -24.26
N THR A 495 10.73 -42.27 -23.58
CA THR A 495 9.93 -42.30 -22.33
C THR A 495 10.64 -41.63 -21.15
N ASP A 496 11.94 -41.87 -21.01
CA ASP A 496 12.69 -41.47 -19.82
C ASP A 496 12.88 -39.95 -19.74
N LEU A 497 13.05 -39.28 -20.90
CA LEU A 497 13.24 -37.83 -20.97
C LEU A 497 11.97 -37.05 -20.61
N ASN A 498 10.79 -37.52 -21.03
CA ASN A 498 9.52 -36.93 -20.64
C ASN A 498 9.32 -37.03 -19.11
N ALA A 499 9.51 -38.23 -18.54
CA ALA A 499 9.33 -38.46 -17.10
C ALA A 499 10.28 -37.60 -16.26
N GLN A 500 11.57 -37.54 -16.61
CA GLN A 500 12.56 -36.68 -15.94
C GLN A 500 12.20 -35.19 -16.00
N ARG A 501 11.71 -34.70 -17.15
CA ARG A 501 11.26 -33.29 -17.28
C ARG A 501 10.04 -33.02 -16.40
N PHE A 502 9.07 -33.93 -16.37
CA PHE A 502 7.88 -33.82 -15.52
C PHE A 502 8.24 -33.78 -14.02
N GLU A 503 9.09 -34.70 -13.55
CA GLU A 503 9.53 -34.74 -12.14
C GLU A 503 10.29 -33.47 -11.73
N LEU A 504 11.19 -32.97 -12.58
CA LEU A 504 11.91 -31.72 -12.32
C LEU A 504 10.98 -30.50 -12.26
N LEU A 505 9.98 -30.40 -13.14
CA LEU A 505 9.00 -29.30 -13.11
C LEU A 505 8.11 -29.35 -11.87
N LEU A 506 7.69 -30.55 -11.45
CA LEU A 506 6.91 -30.74 -10.24
C LEU A 506 7.73 -30.43 -8.98
N PHE A 507 9.00 -30.85 -8.95
CA PHE A 507 9.95 -30.49 -7.89
C PHE A 507 10.20 -28.99 -7.82
N ALA A 508 10.39 -28.32 -8.97
CA ALA A 508 10.56 -26.87 -9.03
C ALA A 508 9.34 -26.12 -8.45
N LEU A 509 8.11 -26.51 -8.80
CA LEU A 509 6.87 -25.94 -8.23
C LEU A 509 6.63 -26.32 -6.76
N GLY A 510 7.13 -27.48 -6.33
CA GLY A 510 7.07 -27.96 -4.95
C GLY A 510 8.18 -27.43 -4.03
N ASN A 511 9.16 -26.69 -4.56
CA ASN A 511 10.37 -26.33 -3.84
C ASN A 511 10.08 -25.45 -2.61
N GLN A 512 10.75 -25.76 -1.49
CA GLN A 512 10.67 -25.01 -0.23
C GLN A 512 11.29 -23.61 -0.34
N SER A 513 12.05 -23.32 -1.40
CA SER A 513 12.61 -21.99 -1.66
C SER A 513 11.60 -21.00 -2.26
N ILE A 514 10.43 -21.44 -2.77
CA ILE A 514 9.43 -20.52 -3.35
C ILE A 514 8.89 -19.50 -2.34
N PRO A 515 8.51 -19.88 -1.10
CA PRO A 515 8.15 -18.92 -0.05
C PRO A 515 9.22 -17.85 0.23
N ALA A 516 10.51 -18.13 0.02
CA ALA A 516 11.58 -17.17 0.28
C ALA A 516 11.49 -15.92 -0.62
N PHE A 517 10.97 -16.02 -1.85
CA PHE A 517 10.67 -14.83 -2.66
C PHE A 517 9.66 -13.88 -1.98
N VAL A 518 8.67 -14.46 -1.29
CA VAL A 518 7.61 -13.72 -0.60
C VAL A 518 8.12 -13.13 0.71
N GLU A 519 8.93 -13.90 1.44
CA GLU A 519 9.52 -13.49 2.71
C GLU A 519 10.58 -12.40 2.51
N GLY A 520 11.42 -12.49 1.47
CA GLY A 520 12.36 -11.44 1.07
C GLY A 520 11.67 -10.11 0.77
N LEU A 521 10.65 -10.12 -0.10
CA LEU A 521 9.84 -8.92 -0.38
C LEU A 521 9.22 -8.33 0.89
N ARG A 522 8.60 -9.17 1.74
CA ARG A 522 8.02 -8.73 3.02
C ARG A 522 9.07 -8.10 3.94
N ALA A 523 10.26 -8.68 4.03
CA ALA A 523 11.34 -8.16 4.84
C ALA A 523 11.84 -6.79 4.33
N CYS A 524 12.07 -6.63 3.02
CA CYS A 524 12.47 -5.35 2.41
C CYS A 524 11.41 -4.26 2.60
N VAL A 525 10.12 -4.57 2.37
CA VAL A 525 9.03 -3.60 2.56
C VAL A 525 8.91 -3.17 4.03
N LEU A 526 9.05 -4.09 4.99
CA LEU A 526 9.08 -3.75 6.41
C LEU A 526 10.31 -2.90 6.78
N ARG A 527 11.52 -3.25 6.29
CA ARG A 527 12.73 -2.43 6.50
C ARG A 527 12.60 -1.02 5.93
N SER A 528 11.98 -0.86 4.76
CA SER A 528 11.76 0.45 4.12
C SER A 528 10.95 1.42 4.98
N ALA A 529 10.07 0.91 5.85
CA ALA A 529 9.28 1.74 6.77
C ALA A 529 10.11 2.33 7.92
N ILE A 530 11.32 1.82 8.17
CA ILE A 530 12.25 2.35 9.17
C ILE A 530 12.94 3.58 8.59
N VAL A 531 13.84 3.40 7.61
CA VAL A 531 14.77 4.44 7.14
C VAL A 531 14.09 5.50 6.25
N LEU A 532 13.06 5.12 5.50
CA LEU A 532 12.37 6.00 4.54
C LEU A 532 10.96 6.41 5.03
N ASN A 533 10.73 6.41 6.34
CA ASN A 533 9.44 6.85 6.88
C ASN A 533 9.09 8.29 6.44
N GLU A 534 7.80 8.54 6.17
CA GLU A 534 7.27 9.82 5.66
C GLU A 534 7.94 10.35 4.36
N SER A 535 8.67 9.51 3.59
CA SER A 535 9.38 9.91 2.36
C SER A 535 8.74 9.36 1.08
N GLU A 536 8.62 10.19 0.03
CA GLU A 536 8.16 9.75 -1.30
C GLU A 536 9.02 8.61 -1.89
N LEU A 537 10.32 8.60 -1.58
CA LEU A 537 11.26 7.54 -1.98
C LEU A 537 10.85 6.15 -1.48
N ARG A 538 10.13 6.05 -0.36
CA ARG A 538 9.58 4.78 0.15
C ARG A 538 8.54 4.21 -0.81
N ASN A 539 7.67 5.05 -1.34
CA ASN A 539 6.62 4.63 -2.24
C ASN A 539 7.20 4.16 -3.58
N GLU A 540 8.20 4.89 -4.12
CA GLU A 540 8.94 4.42 -5.30
C GLU A 540 9.70 3.11 -5.02
N LEU A 541 10.37 2.97 -3.87
CA LEU A 541 11.10 1.76 -3.50
C LEU A 541 10.17 0.55 -3.47
N ILE A 542 9.02 0.64 -2.79
CA ILE A 542 8.04 -0.44 -2.72
C ILE A 542 7.55 -0.85 -4.12
N THR A 543 7.32 0.13 -5.02
CA THR A 543 7.00 -0.16 -6.43
C THR A 543 8.12 -0.92 -7.12
N LYS A 544 9.39 -0.49 -6.97
CA LYS A 544 10.54 -1.19 -7.57
C LYS A 544 10.66 -2.62 -7.04
N LEU A 545 10.63 -2.81 -5.71
CA LEU A 545 10.74 -4.12 -5.07
C LEU A 545 9.61 -5.07 -5.54
N PHE A 546 8.36 -4.58 -5.65
CA PHE A 546 7.25 -5.37 -6.15
C PHE A 546 7.37 -5.69 -7.65
N VAL A 547 7.89 -4.77 -8.47
CA VAL A 547 8.18 -5.03 -9.89
C VAL A 547 9.28 -6.08 -10.02
N CYS A 548 10.37 -6.01 -9.25
CA CYS A 548 11.44 -7.01 -9.25
C CYS A 548 10.91 -8.39 -8.81
N TYR A 549 10.03 -8.45 -7.80
CA TYR A 549 9.31 -9.69 -7.44
C TYR A 549 8.44 -10.22 -8.59
N CYS A 550 7.63 -9.38 -9.23
CA CYS A 550 6.76 -9.78 -10.34
C CYS A 550 7.56 -10.31 -11.54
N VAL A 551 8.71 -9.71 -11.84
CA VAL A 551 9.62 -10.20 -12.89
C VAL A 551 10.26 -11.51 -12.47
N ALA A 552 10.96 -11.56 -11.34
CA ALA A 552 11.73 -12.73 -10.91
C ALA A 552 10.85 -13.98 -10.66
N PHE A 553 9.74 -13.82 -9.92
CA PHE A 553 8.85 -14.93 -9.60
C PHE A 553 7.81 -15.18 -10.69
N GLY A 554 7.14 -14.14 -11.20
CA GLY A 554 6.04 -14.29 -12.16
C GLY A 554 6.51 -14.60 -13.58
N GLU A 555 7.38 -13.78 -14.15
CA GLU A 555 7.86 -13.96 -15.53
C GLU A 555 9.00 -14.99 -15.63
N ASP A 556 10.01 -14.86 -14.77
CA ASP A 556 11.25 -15.64 -14.85
C ASP A 556 11.13 -17.05 -14.25
N LEU A 557 10.40 -17.13 -13.14
CA LEU A 557 9.82 -18.28 -12.43
C LEU A 557 8.74 -19.03 -13.22
N LEU A 558 7.50 -18.62 -12.94
CA LEU A 558 6.28 -19.27 -13.38
C LEU A 558 6.15 -19.26 -14.91
N GLY A 559 6.56 -18.19 -15.59
CA GLY A 559 6.50 -18.09 -17.06
C GLY A 559 7.38 -19.10 -17.79
N LYS A 560 8.52 -19.48 -17.22
CA LYS A 560 9.37 -20.57 -17.76
C LYS A 560 8.83 -21.96 -17.42
N ILE A 561 8.23 -22.13 -16.25
CA ILE A 561 7.59 -23.41 -15.89
C ILE A 561 6.33 -23.63 -16.75
N ALA A 562 5.57 -22.57 -17.05
CA ALA A 562 4.42 -22.63 -17.95
C ALA A 562 4.82 -23.06 -19.36
N SER A 563 5.87 -22.46 -19.95
CA SER A 563 6.34 -22.83 -21.28
C SER A 563 6.95 -24.24 -21.33
N LEU A 564 7.79 -24.61 -20.37
CA LEU A 564 8.36 -25.96 -20.27
C LEU A 564 7.29 -27.04 -19.98
N GLY A 565 6.22 -26.69 -19.26
CA GLY A 565 5.05 -27.54 -19.10
C GLY A 565 4.33 -27.78 -20.43
N GLY A 566 4.16 -26.73 -21.24
CA GLY A 566 3.61 -26.83 -22.60
C GLY A 566 4.45 -27.71 -23.53
N GLU A 567 5.78 -27.71 -23.42
CA GLU A 567 6.66 -28.59 -24.21
C GLU A 567 6.33 -30.10 -24.04
N LEU A 568 5.79 -30.52 -22.89
CA LEU A 568 5.41 -31.93 -22.65
C LEU A 568 4.27 -32.43 -23.57
N LEU A 569 3.50 -31.51 -24.16
CA LEU A 569 2.41 -31.79 -25.08
C LEU A 569 2.88 -31.85 -26.55
N HIS A 570 4.14 -31.53 -26.84
CA HIS A 570 4.70 -31.51 -28.18
C HIS A 570 5.59 -32.73 -28.48
N ASP A 571 5.60 -33.19 -29.74
CA ASP A 571 6.58 -34.15 -30.22
C ASP A 571 8.00 -33.51 -30.13
N PRO A 572 9.05 -34.19 -29.62
CA PRO A 572 9.16 -35.63 -29.37
C PRO A 572 8.88 -36.06 -27.92
N LEU A 573 8.46 -35.16 -27.03
CA LEU A 573 8.20 -35.47 -25.61
C LEU A 573 6.81 -36.09 -25.36
N LEU A 574 5.98 -36.18 -26.39
CA LEU A 574 4.60 -36.64 -26.28
C LEU A 574 4.52 -38.13 -25.90
N THR A 575 3.86 -38.41 -24.77
CA THR A 575 3.54 -39.75 -24.30
C THR A 575 2.02 -39.90 -24.06
N TYR A 576 1.57 -41.14 -23.79
CA TYR A 576 0.19 -41.41 -23.37
C TYR A 576 -0.22 -40.59 -22.13
N ASP A 577 0.74 -40.24 -21.27
CA ASP A 577 0.49 -39.56 -19.99
C ASP A 577 0.76 -38.05 -20.00
N SER A 578 1.29 -37.49 -21.10
CA SER A 578 1.55 -36.05 -21.25
C SER A 578 0.36 -35.17 -20.88
N SER A 579 -0.86 -35.57 -21.25
CA SER A 579 -2.10 -34.84 -20.89
C SER A 579 -2.35 -34.80 -19.38
N ARG A 580 -2.04 -35.89 -18.66
CA ARG A 580 -2.21 -36.00 -17.20
C ARG A 580 -1.10 -35.23 -16.48
N GLN A 581 0.14 -35.38 -16.94
CA GLN A 581 1.32 -34.66 -16.45
C GLN A 581 1.16 -33.15 -16.53
N TYR A 582 0.78 -32.63 -17.72
CA TYR A 582 0.56 -31.20 -17.92
C TYR A 582 -0.51 -30.64 -16.97
N LEU A 583 -1.65 -31.31 -16.82
CA LEU A 583 -2.71 -30.86 -15.93
C LEU A 583 -2.29 -30.85 -14.44
N THR A 584 -1.43 -31.78 -14.01
CA THR A 584 -0.85 -31.77 -12.65
C THR A 584 0.12 -30.61 -12.44
N ILE A 585 0.93 -30.28 -13.45
CA ILE A 585 1.78 -29.07 -13.43
C ILE A 585 0.91 -27.81 -13.38
N LEU A 586 -0.17 -27.76 -14.16
CA LEU A 586 -1.10 -26.63 -14.21
C LEU A 586 -1.76 -26.37 -12.85
N GLU A 587 -2.12 -27.40 -12.08
CA GLU A 587 -2.66 -27.25 -10.72
C GLU A 587 -1.70 -26.47 -9.81
N GLN A 588 -0.44 -26.90 -9.79
CA GLN A 588 0.59 -26.29 -8.96
C GLN A 588 0.98 -24.91 -9.47
N LEU A 589 1.04 -24.71 -10.80
CA LEU A 589 1.30 -23.42 -11.43
C LEU A 589 0.24 -22.38 -11.05
N LEU A 590 -1.05 -22.73 -11.17
CA LEU A 590 -2.16 -21.85 -10.77
C LEU A 590 -2.10 -21.52 -9.27
N HIS A 591 -1.85 -22.52 -8.42
CA HIS A 591 -1.67 -22.29 -6.98
C HIS A 591 -0.51 -21.34 -6.66
N ARG A 592 0.59 -21.38 -7.42
CA ARG A 592 1.72 -20.46 -7.23
C ARG A 592 1.44 -19.07 -7.81
N ALA A 593 0.65 -18.97 -8.88
CA ALA A 593 0.24 -17.70 -9.46
C ALA A 593 -0.75 -16.93 -8.55
N ASP A 594 -1.66 -17.63 -7.86
CA ASP A 594 -2.55 -17.06 -6.84
C ASP A 594 -1.78 -16.26 -5.76
N SER A 595 -0.55 -16.70 -5.40
CA SER A 595 0.28 -16.01 -4.41
C SER A 595 0.62 -14.57 -4.79
N ILE A 596 0.70 -14.24 -6.09
CA ILE A 596 1.00 -12.88 -6.57
C ILE A 596 -0.16 -11.93 -6.20
N GLU A 597 -1.40 -12.40 -6.32
CA GLU A 597 -2.60 -11.64 -5.96
C GLU A 597 -2.64 -11.43 -4.44
N ILE A 598 -2.44 -12.49 -3.66
CA ILE A 598 -2.44 -12.46 -2.19
C ILE A 598 -1.43 -11.44 -1.64
N ILE A 599 -0.21 -11.41 -2.19
CA ILE A 599 0.84 -10.47 -1.74
C ILE A 599 0.51 -9.02 -2.12
N PHE A 600 -0.12 -8.82 -3.28
CA PHE A 600 -0.56 -7.50 -3.68
C PHE A 600 -1.62 -6.95 -2.71
N GLU A 601 -2.62 -7.76 -2.35
CA GLU A 601 -3.67 -7.38 -1.38
C GLU A 601 -3.12 -7.23 0.05
N ASP A 602 -2.40 -8.23 0.56
CA ASP A 602 -1.90 -8.28 1.96
C ASP A 602 -0.86 -7.18 2.26
N LEU A 603 0.06 -6.90 1.32
CA LEU A 603 1.27 -6.10 1.57
C LEU A 603 1.28 -4.79 0.80
N ILE A 604 1.12 -4.83 -0.52
CA ILE A 604 1.37 -3.68 -1.39
C ILE A 604 0.24 -2.66 -1.29
N GLN A 605 -1.01 -3.12 -1.37
CA GLN A 605 -2.20 -2.26 -1.27
C GLN A 605 -2.27 -1.55 0.09
N VAL A 606 -1.90 -2.23 1.18
CA VAL A 606 -1.80 -1.63 2.52
C VAL A 606 -0.63 -0.63 2.59
N SER A 607 0.54 -0.99 2.07
CA SER A 607 1.76 -0.17 2.21
C SER A 607 1.78 1.08 1.34
N GLN A 608 0.99 1.12 0.25
CA GLN A 608 0.86 2.23 -0.70
C GLN A 608 -0.53 2.89 -0.70
N ALA A 609 -1.35 2.68 0.34
CA ALA A 609 -2.71 3.24 0.42
C ALA A 609 -2.77 4.78 0.22
N GLU A 610 -1.72 5.49 0.62
CA GLU A 610 -1.59 6.96 0.49
C GLU A 610 -1.07 7.41 -0.88
N SER A 611 -0.63 6.49 -1.75
CA SER A 611 0.00 6.80 -3.04
C SER A 611 -0.71 6.09 -4.21
N PRO A 612 -1.85 6.63 -4.69
CA PRO A 612 -2.68 5.96 -5.70
C PRO A 612 -1.96 5.81 -7.06
N THR A 613 -1.03 6.69 -7.39
CA THR A 613 -0.21 6.60 -8.62
C THR A 613 0.71 5.38 -8.59
N GLN A 614 1.43 5.18 -7.48
CA GLN A 614 2.33 4.03 -7.29
C GLN A 614 1.54 2.71 -7.19
N LEU A 615 0.40 2.72 -6.50
CA LEU A 615 -0.49 1.56 -6.44
C LEU A 615 -1.02 1.19 -7.84
N THR A 616 -1.34 2.18 -8.67
CA THR A 616 -1.75 1.95 -10.07
C THR A 616 -0.63 1.28 -10.87
N ILE A 617 0.62 1.76 -10.76
CA ILE A 617 1.79 1.14 -11.42
C ILE A 617 1.96 -0.31 -10.98
N CYS A 618 1.88 -0.60 -9.67
CA CYS A 618 1.94 -1.97 -9.15
C CYS A 618 0.81 -2.84 -9.72
N SER A 619 -0.42 -2.33 -9.75
CA SER A 619 -1.58 -3.07 -10.27
C SER A 619 -1.45 -3.39 -11.77
N GLU A 620 -0.89 -2.48 -12.56
CA GLU A 620 -0.64 -2.69 -13.99
C GLU A 620 0.48 -3.68 -14.25
N HIS A 621 1.57 -3.64 -13.48
CA HIS A 621 2.62 -4.65 -13.57
C HIS A 621 2.11 -6.04 -13.20
N LYS A 622 1.33 -6.17 -12.12
CA LYS A 622 0.66 -7.42 -11.73
C LYS A 622 -0.23 -7.94 -12.88
N ARG A 623 -1.14 -7.09 -13.37
CA ARG A 623 -2.06 -7.41 -14.48
C ARG A 623 -1.31 -7.88 -15.73
N ARG A 624 -0.22 -7.19 -16.09
CA ARG A 624 0.61 -7.54 -17.26
C ARG A 624 1.27 -8.92 -17.13
N ILE A 625 1.78 -9.28 -15.95
CA ILE A 625 2.41 -10.58 -15.72
C ILE A 625 1.38 -11.71 -15.69
N LEU A 626 0.25 -11.51 -15.01
CA LEU A 626 -0.82 -12.51 -14.98
C LEU A 626 -1.40 -12.75 -16.39
N LYS A 627 -1.60 -11.71 -17.20
CA LYS A 627 -2.08 -11.84 -18.59
C LYS A 627 -1.09 -12.57 -19.51
N LYS A 628 0.23 -12.44 -19.28
CA LYS A 628 1.25 -13.24 -19.99
C LYS A 628 1.14 -14.73 -19.62
N LEU A 629 1.03 -15.05 -18.33
CA LEU A 629 0.89 -16.43 -17.83
C LEU A 629 -0.38 -17.08 -18.35
N GLU A 630 -1.50 -16.35 -18.28
CA GLU A 630 -2.80 -16.73 -18.82
C GLU A 630 -2.71 -17.08 -20.32
N GLN A 631 -2.04 -16.26 -21.14
CA GLN A 631 -1.84 -16.56 -22.57
C GLN A 631 -1.05 -17.87 -22.78
N GLN A 632 0.04 -18.09 -22.04
CA GLN A 632 0.83 -19.33 -22.15
C GLN A 632 0.05 -20.58 -21.72
N ILE A 633 -0.77 -20.46 -20.67
CA ILE A 633 -1.69 -21.50 -20.21
C ILE A 633 -2.76 -21.78 -21.27
N ALA A 634 -3.34 -20.74 -21.87
CA ALA A 634 -4.34 -20.84 -22.93
C ALA A 634 -3.81 -21.58 -24.18
N GLU A 635 -2.62 -21.20 -24.65
CA GLU A 635 -1.93 -21.85 -25.77
C GLU A 635 -1.68 -23.34 -25.47
N SER A 636 -1.23 -23.66 -24.25
CA SER A 636 -0.99 -25.02 -23.79
C SER A 636 -2.27 -25.85 -23.62
N LEU A 637 -3.37 -25.25 -23.15
CA LEU A 637 -4.69 -25.90 -23.06
C LEU A 637 -5.29 -26.20 -24.44
N HIS A 638 -5.00 -25.37 -25.45
CA HIS A 638 -5.35 -25.66 -26.84
C HIS A 638 -4.55 -26.87 -27.36
N GLN A 639 -3.24 -26.94 -27.11
CA GLN A 639 -2.42 -28.10 -27.46
C GLN A 639 -2.86 -29.38 -26.72
N LEU A 640 -3.28 -29.26 -25.45
CA LEU A 640 -3.84 -30.37 -24.67
C LEU A 640 -5.05 -31.00 -25.37
N LEU A 641 -5.97 -30.18 -25.91
CA LEU A 641 -7.12 -30.65 -26.67
C LEU A 641 -6.67 -31.41 -27.92
N LEU A 642 -5.74 -30.84 -28.72
CA LEU A 642 -5.20 -31.49 -29.93
C LEU A 642 -4.49 -32.82 -29.63
N VAL A 643 -3.79 -32.93 -28.49
CA VAL A 643 -3.19 -34.18 -28.02
C VAL A 643 -4.25 -35.22 -27.69
N ILE A 644 -5.32 -34.83 -26.98
CA ILE A 644 -6.45 -35.72 -26.67
C ILE A 644 -7.12 -36.19 -27.97
N GLU A 645 -7.30 -35.31 -28.97
CA GLU A 645 -7.81 -35.68 -30.30
C GLU A 645 -6.90 -36.72 -31.00
N LYS A 646 -5.59 -36.46 -31.07
CA LYS A 646 -4.58 -37.37 -31.66
C LYS A 646 -4.62 -38.75 -30.99
N GLN A 647 -4.69 -38.79 -29.66
CA GLN A 647 -4.72 -40.04 -28.90
C GLN A 647 -6.05 -40.80 -29.06
N LEU A 648 -7.19 -40.11 -29.07
CA LEU A 648 -8.50 -40.73 -29.32
C LEU A 648 -8.61 -41.35 -30.72
N ILE A 649 -8.11 -40.65 -31.74
CA ILE A 649 -8.05 -41.20 -33.11
C ILE A 649 -7.19 -42.47 -33.16
N SER A 650 -6.05 -42.47 -32.45
CA SER A 650 -5.17 -43.64 -32.34
C SER A 650 -5.84 -44.81 -31.64
N LEU A 651 -6.47 -44.59 -30.48
CA LEU A 651 -7.16 -45.64 -29.72
C LEU A 651 -8.34 -46.23 -30.50
N LEU A 652 -9.22 -45.39 -31.05
CA LEU A 652 -10.33 -45.84 -31.88
C LEU A 652 -9.85 -46.57 -33.14
N GLY A 653 -8.75 -46.13 -33.76
CA GLY A 653 -8.18 -46.77 -34.95
C GLY A 653 -7.47 -48.11 -34.69
N ALA A 654 -6.96 -48.32 -33.48
CA ALA A 654 -6.19 -49.51 -33.12
C ALA A 654 -7.03 -50.61 -32.43
N PHE A 655 -8.11 -50.23 -31.75
CA PHE A 655 -8.91 -51.14 -30.90
C PHE A 655 -10.36 -51.35 -31.37
N GLN A 656 -10.76 -50.79 -32.52
CA GLN A 656 -12.08 -51.05 -33.12
C GLN A 656 -11.93 -51.78 -34.46
N GLU A 657 -12.34 -53.04 -34.51
CA GLU A 657 -12.32 -53.87 -35.70
C GLU A 657 -13.58 -53.67 -36.57
N LYS A 658 -13.46 -53.91 -37.88
CA LYS A 658 -14.59 -53.74 -38.82
C LYS A 658 -15.76 -54.69 -38.55
N THR A 659 -15.50 -55.77 -37.82
CA THR A 659 -16.45 -56.79 -37.38
C THR A 659 -17.13 -56.46 -36.07
N ASP A 660 -16.64 -55.49 -35.28
CA ASP A 660 -17.20 -55.22 -33.94
C ASP A 660 -18.68 -54.83 -33.96
N PHE A 661 -19.12 -54.14 -35.02
CA PHE A 661 -20.51 -53.71 -35.21
C PHE A 661 -21.32 -54.62 -36.16
N LEU A 662 -20.87 -55.86 -36.40
CA LEU A 662 -21.52 -56.84 -37.28
C LEU A 662 -21.49 -58.24 -36.64
N GLY A 663 -22.67 -58.79 -36.35
CA GLY A 663 -22.84 -60.07 -35.66
C GLY A 663 -22.33 -61.29 -36.45
N CYS A 664 -21.58 -62.14 -35.76
CA CYS A 664 -21.45 -63.56 -36.05
C CYS A 664 -22.18 -64.35 -34.95
N GLU A 665 -22.93 -65.37 -35.34
CA GLU A 665 -24.00 -66.04 -34.53
C GLU A 665 -23.56 -66.74 -33.21
N SER A 666 -22.32 -66.59 -32.74
CA SER A 666 -21.71 -67.50 -31.76
C SER A 666 -21.27 -66.91 -30.41
N ASN A 667 -21.31 -65.58 -30.17
CA ASN A 667 -21.07 -65.01 -28.82
C ASN A 667 -21.72 -63.62 -28.62
N VAL A 668 -22.97 -63.59 -28.13
CA VAL A 668 -23.65 -62.34 -27.73
C VAL A 668 -23.12 -61.85 -26.37
N SER A 669 -22.02 -61.11 -26.38
CA SER A 669 -21.57 -60.34 -25.22
C SER A 669 -22.13 -58.92 -25.31
N LEU A 670 -23.17 -58.62 -24.51
CA LEU A 670 -23.83 -57.30 -24.38
C LEU A 670 -22.95 -56.24 -23.67
N SER A 671 -21.67 -56.19 -24.02
CA SER A 671 -20.64 -55.37 -23.37
C SER A 671 -20.12 -54.29 -24.31
N CYS A 672 -19.69 -53.15 -23.77
CA CYS A 672 -19.03 -52.10 -24.56
C CYS A 672 -17.82 -52.65 -25.34
N SER A 673 -17.56 -52.05 -26.50
CA SER A 673 -16.49 -52.42 -27.42
C SER A 673 -15.10 -52.31 -26.78
N PRO A 674 -14.07 -52.99 -27.32
CA PRO A 674 -12.70 -52.87 -26.83
C PRO A 674 -12.18 -51.43 -26.92
N ALA A 675 -12.48 -50.70 -28.02
CA ALA A 675 -12.09 -49.29 -28.13
C ALA A 675 -12.81 -48.39 -27.12
N CYS A 676 -14.10 -48.61 -26.87
CA CYS A 676 -14.82 -47.84 -25.84
C CYS A 676 -14.17 -47.96 -24.47
N LYS A 677 -13.84 -49.19 -24.05
CA LYS A 677 -13.14 -49.43 -22.78
C LYS A 677 -11.81 -48.67 -22.71
N ARG A 678 -11.01 -48.69 -23.79
CA ARG A 678 -9.73 -47.96 -23.87
C ARG A 678 -9.87 -46.43 -23.89
N CYS A 679 -10.86 -45.90 -24.61
CA CYS A 679 -11.12 -44.47 -24.65
C CYS A 679 -11.67 -43.95 -23.31
N VAL A 680 -12.50 -44.73 -22.62
CA VAL A 680 -12.98 -44.42 -21.26
C VAL A 680 -11.83 -44.47 -20.24
N GLU A 681 -10.99 -45.51 -20.29
CA GLU A 681 -9.79 -45.66 -19.46
C GLU A 681 -8.82 -44.46 -19.60
N TYR A 682 -8.65 -43.94 -20.82
CA TYR A 682 -7.83 -42.75 -21.10
C TYR A 682 -8.48 -41.44 -20.63
N LEU A 683 -9.75 -41.20 -20.97
CA LEU A 683 -10.41 -39.91 -20.71
C LEU A 683 -10.81 -39.70 -19.25
N GLN A 684 -11.22 -40.76 -18.54
CA GLN A 684 -11.70 -40.67 -17.15
C GLN A 684 -10.72 -39.94 -16.20
N PRO A 685 -9.41 -40.26 -16.14
CA PRO A 685 -8.48 -39.53 -15.29
C PRO A 685 -8.27 -38.09 -15.73
N ILE A 686 -8.19 -37.81 -17.04
CA ILE A 686 -8.02 -36.45 -17.58
C ILE A 686 -9.19 -35.55 -17.18
N ILE A 687 -10.42 -36.03 -17.40
CA ILE A 687 -11.67 -35.34 -17.04
C ILE A 687 -11.77 -35.14 -15.51
N SER A 688 -11.34 -36.12 -14.72
CA SER A 688 -11.29 -36.02 -13.25
C SER A 688 -10.31 -34.94 -12.77
N ILE A 689 -9.13 -34.81 -13.40
CA ILE A 689 -8.16 -33.77 -13.05
C ILE A 689 -8.67 -32.39 -13.48
N ILE A 690 -9.20 -32.24 -14.71
CA ILE A 690 -9.78 -30.97 -15.18
C ILE A 690 -10.84 -30.44 -14.19
N ARG A 691 -11.65 -31.33 -13.59
CA ARG A 691 -12.65 -30.98 -12.59
C ARG A 691 -12.08 -30.40 -11.29
N GLN A 692 -10.87 -30.78 -10.92
CA GLN A 692 -10.21 -30.39 -9.68
C GLN A 692 -9.38 -29.11 -9.87
N VAL A 693 -8.70 -29.01 -11.02
CA VAL A 693 -7.75 -27.95 -11.36
C VAL A 693 -8.44 -26.66 -11.81
N LEU A 694 -9.42 -26.76 -12.71
CA LEU A 694 -10.11 -25.58 -13.24
C LEU A 694 -11.40 -25.30 -12.47
N TRP A 695 -11.73 -24.01 -12.32
CA TRP A 695 -12.94 -23.56 -11.60
C TRP A 695 -13.98 -22.96 -12.55
N HIS A 696 -15.23 -22.98 -12.07
CA HIS A 696 -16.41 -22.33 -12.67
C HIS A 696 -16.46 -22.47 -14.20
N GLU A 697 -16.55 -21.35 -14.91
CA GLU A 697 -16.77 -21.32 -16.35
C GLU A 697 -15.61 -21.90 -17.15
N ASN A 698 -14.36 -21.67 -16.72
CA ASN A 698 -13.18 -22.20 -17.40
C ASN A 698 -13.18 -23.74 -17.47
N ARG A 699 -13.58 -24.39 -16.37
CA ARG A 699 -13.78 -25.85 -16.31
C ARG A 699 -14.88 -26.29 -17.25
N ASP A 700 -16.05 -25.66 -17.16
CA ASP A 700 -17.24 -26.11 -17.89
C ASP A 700 -17.10 -25.89 -19.41
N ARG A 701 -16.39 -24.82 -19.81
CA ARG A 701 -16.02 -24.54 -21.21
C ARG A 701 -14.99 -25.53 -21.75
N LEU A 702 -13.92 -25.87 -21.01
CA LEU A 702 -12.94 -26.87 -21.46
C LEU A 702 -13.59 -28.27 -21.60
N ILE A 703 -14.40 -28.67 -20.62
CA ILE A 703 -15.13 -29.95 -20.66
C ILE A 703 -16.11 -30.00 -21.83
N PHE A 704 -16.80 -28.89 -22.13
CA PHE A 704 -17.64 -28.79 -23.32
C PHE A 704 -16.84 -28.96 -24.62
N LEU A 705 -15.66 -28.35 -24.74
CA LEU A 705 -14.82 -28.51 -25.94
C LEU A 705 -14.30 -29.94 -26.10
N VAL A 706 -13.88 -30.59 -25.02
CA VAL A 706 -13.51 -32.02 -25.03
C VAL A 706 -14.69 -32.89 -25.49
N ALA A 707 -15.89 -32.65 -24.97
CA ALA A 707 -17.10 -33.39 -25.37
C ALA A 707 -17.51 -33.11 -26.84
N ALA A 708 -17.45 -31.86 -27.28
CA ALA A 708 -17.79 -31.44 -28.64
C ALA A 708 -16.80 -32.02 -29.68
N SER A 709 -15.51 -31.97 -29.36
CA SER A 709 -14.45 -32.60 -30.17
C SER A 709 -14.62 -34.11 -30.21
N PHE A 710 -14.81 -34.76 -29.05
CA PHE A 710 -15.08 -36.20 -28.97
C PHE A 710 -16.28 -36.60 -29.86
N LYS A 711 -17.41 -35.88 -29.77
CA LYS A 711 -18.59 -36.11 -30.62
C LYS A 711 -18.25 -36.04 -32.11
N LYS A 712 -17.49 -35.03 -32.54
CA LYS A 712 -17.07 -34.84 -33.93
C LYS A 712 -16.19 -35.99 -34.41
N LEU A 713 -15.17 -36.36 -33.63
CA LEU A 713 -14.24 -37.44 -33.94
C LEU A 713 -14.94 -38.81 -33.96
N TYR A 714 -15.78 -39.08 -32.97
CA TYR A 714 -16.49 -40.36 -32.86
C TYR A 714 -17.48 -40.54 -34.02
N LEU A 715 -18.23 -39.49 -34.41
CA LEU A 715 -19.11 -39.55 -35.59
C LEU A 715 -18.31 -39.83 -36.86
N GLN A 716 -17.17 -39.15 -37.08
CA GLN A 716 -16.27 -39.43 -38.21
C GLN A 716 -15.67 -40.83 -38.19
N HIS A 717 -15.44 -41.41 -37.01
CA HIS A 717 -15.00 -42.79 -36.85
C HIS A 717 -16.14 -43.78 -37.21
N LEU A 718 -17.34 -43.61 -36.66
CA LEU A 718 -18.52 -44.46 -36.94
C LEU A 718 -18.86 -44.53 -38.44
N MET A 719 -18.63 -43.46 -39.21
CA MET A 719 -18.92 -43.45 -40.66
C MET A 719 -18.06 -44.45 -41.46
N LYS A 720 -17.01 -45.03 -40.85
CA LYS A 720 -16.14 -46.03 -41.48
C LYS A 720 -16.68 -47.46 -41.38
N PHE A 721 -17.72 -47.69 -40.59
CA PHE A 721 -18.27 -49.00 -40.27
C PHE A 721 -19.63 -49.25 -40.93
N ARG A 722 -20.11 -50.48 -40.79
CA ARG A 722 -21.52 -50.84 -40.99
C ARG A 722 -22.08 -51.41 -39.69
N PHE A 723 -23.40 -51.29 -39.52
CA PHE A 723 -24.10 -51.65 -38.29
C PHE A 723 -25.28 -52.56 -38.61
N ASP A 724 -25.37 -53.68 -37.90
CA ASP A 724 -26.58 -54.50 -37.75
C ASP A 724 -27.29 -54.21 -36.41
N PRO A 725 -28.46 -54.82 -36.11
CA PRO A 725 -29.19 -54.50 -34.89
C PRO A 725 -28.42 -54.82 -33.60
N ASP A 726 -27.62 -55.88 -33.60
CA ASP A 726 -26.81 -56.28 -32.44
C ASP A 726 -25.60 -55.33 -32.25
N GLY A 727 -24.90 -54.98 -33.33
CA GLY A 727 -23.87 -53.95 -33.34
C GLY A 727 -24.40 -52.57 -32.96
N ALA A 728 -25.65 -52.24 -33.31
CA ALA A 728 -26.32 -51.03 -32.85
C ALA A 728 -26.63 -51.07 -31.34
N CYS A 729 -27.00 -52.23 -30.79
CA CYS A 729 -27.12 -52.41 -29.33
C CYS A 729 -25.79 -52.19 -28.61
N MET A 730 -24.67 -52.69 -29.18
CA MET A 730 -23.33 -52.43 -28.63
C MET A 730 -22.97 -50.93 -28.72
N LEU A 731 -23.25 -50.27 -29.84
CA LEU A 731 -23.04 -48.82 -30.01
C LEU A 731 -23.80 -48.00 -28.95
N LEU A 732 -25.04 -48.38 -28.61
CA LEU A 732 -25.80 -47.72 -27.54
C LEU A 732 -25.10 -47.85 -26.18
N ARG A 733 -24.52 -49.02 -25.86
CA ARG A 733 -23.71 -49.22 -24.64
C ARG A 733 -22.42 -48.40 -24.64
N ASP A 734 -21.73 -48.31 -25.77
CA ASP A 734 -20.56 -47.44 -25.94
C ASP A 734 -20.93 -45.98 -25.65
N LEU A 735 -22.03 -45.49 -26.23
CA LEU A 735 -22.53 -44.13 -26.02
C LEU A 735 -22.92 -43.85 -24.56
N ASP A 736 -23.54 -44.82 -23.87
CA ASP A 736 -23.85 -44.69 -22.45
C ASP A 736 -22.57 -44.58 -21.60
N ALA A 737 -21.55 -45.39 -21.90
CA ALA A 737 -20.25 -45.32 -21.22
C ALA A 737 -19.53 -43.99 -21.47
N TYR A 738 -19.55 -43.49 -22.71
CA TYR A 738 -19.00 -42.17 -23.05
C TYR A 738 -19.77 -41.02 -22.40
N ARG A 739 -21.11 -41.08 -22.34
CA ARG A 739 -21.94 -40.11 -21.61
C ARG A 739 -21.63 -40.13 -20.11
N GLY A 740 -21.33 -41.32 -19.57
CA GLY A 740 -20.89 -41.54 -18.19
C GLY A 740 -19.71 -40.66 -17.78
N LEU A 741 -18.70 -40.50 -18.65
CA LEU A 741 -17.52 -39.65 -18.42
C LEU A 741 -17.91 -38.20 -18.05
N PHE A 742 -18.90 -37.65 -18.76
CA PHE A 742 -19.31 -36.25 -18.64
C PHE A 742 -20.48 -36.03 -17.66
N SER A 743 -21.14 -37.10 -17.22
CA SER A 743 -22.30 -37.05 -16.32
C SER A 743 -22.10 -36.24 -15.02
N SER A 744 -20.85 -36.10 -14.56
CA SER A 744 -20.54 -35.35 -13.34
C SER A 744 -20.56 -33.82 -13.52
N PHE A 745 -20.64 -33.34 -14.76
CA PHE A 745 -20.79 -31.93 -15.12
C PHE A 745 -22.21 -31.74 -15.65
N ARG A 746 -23.09 -31.09 -14.86
CA ARG A 746 -24.51 -30.90 -15.20
C ARG A 746 -24.70 -29.81 -16.27
N TYR A 747 -24.10 -29.99 -17.45
CA TYR A 747 -24.11 -29.01 -18.52
C TYR A 747 -24.97 -29.47 -19.70
N ARG A 748 -26.17 -28.89 -19.79
CA ARG A 748 -27.24 -29.28 -20.72
C ARG A 748 -26.81 -29.43 -22.18
N LYS A 749 -25.86 -28.62 -22.66
CA LYS A 749 -25.37 -28.72 -24.05
C LYS A 749 -24.62 -30.04 -24.32
N ILE A 750 -23.99 -30.65 -23.31
CA ILE A 750 -23.35 -31.96 -23.44
C ILE A 750 -24.40 -33.07 -23.46
N ASP A 751 -25.44 -32.98 -22.61
CA ASP A 751 -26.58 -33.90 -22.66
C ASP A 751 -27.25 -33.88 -24.05
N GLU A 752 -27.53 -32.68 -24.59
CA GLU A 752 -28.07 -32.51 -25.95
C GLU A 752 -27.12 -33.08 -27.03
N MET A 753 -25.80 -33.00 -26.82
CA MET A 753 -24.82 -33.61 -27.73
C MET A 753 -24.90 -35.14 -27.75
N PHE A 754 -25.03 -35.79 -26.59
CA PHE A 754 -25.15 -37.24 -26.45
C PHE A 754 -26.55 -37.76 -26.80
N ASP A 755 -27.62 -37.00 -26.56
CA ASP A 755 -28.96 -37.31 -27.03
C ASP A 755 -28.98 -37.47 -28.56
N ILE A 756 -28.38 -36.52 -29.30
CA ILE A 756 -28.28 -36.61 -30.78
C ILE A 756 -27.46 -37.84 -31.20
N LEU A 757 -26.39 -38.20 -30.49
CA LEU A 757 -25.63 -39.41 -30.80
C LEU A 757 -26.43 -40.70 -30.54
N HIS A 758 -27.25 -40.72 -29.48
CA HIS A 758 -28.13 -41.83 -29.15
C HIS A 758 -29.26 -41.97 -30.18
N GLU A 759 -29.87 -40.87 -30.62
CA GLU A 759 -30.82 -40.88 -31.74
C GLU A 759 -30.18 -41.36 -33.05
N ILE A 760 -28.91 -41.01 -33.31
CA ILE A 760 -28.15 -41.55 -34.46
C ILE A 760 -27.98 -43.07 -34.35
N ALA A 761 -27.63 -43.61 -33.17
CA ALA A 761 -27.50 -45.05 -32.97
C ALA A 761 -28.84 -45.79 -33.20
N ASN A 762 -29.97 -45.17 -32.85
CA ASN A 762 -31.30 -45.70 -33.14
C ASN A 762 -31.60 -45.80 -34.66
N ILE A 763 -30.99 -44.98 -35.52
CA ILE A 763 -31.07 -45.17 -37.00
C ILE A 763 -30.52 -46.56 -37.40
N PHE A 764 -29.59 -47.13 -36.65
CA PHE A 764 -29.01 -48.44 -36.95
C PHE A 764 -29.80 -49.61 -36.33
N ALA A 765 -30.40 -49.40 -35.16
CA ALA A 765 -31.16 -50.43 -34.45
C ALA A 765 -32.58 -50.67 -35.02
N LEU A 766 -33.24 -49.64 -35.56
CA LEU A 766 -34.64 -49.72 -36.01
C LEU A 766 -34.82 -50.53 -37.31
N VAL A 767 -36.03 -51.02 -37.55
CA VAL A 767 -36.44 -51.70 -38.79
C VAL A 767 -36.69 -50.65 -39.90
N PRO A 768 -36.35 -50.89 -41.19
CA PRO A 768 -36.33 -49.85 -42.23
C PRO A 768 -37.60 -49.00 -42.39
N GLU A 769 -38.78 -49.58 -42.20
CA GLU A 769 -40.08 -48.92 -42.40
C GLU A 769 -40.27 -47.75 -41.41
N ASN A 770 -39.69 -47.86 -40.21
CA ASN A 770 -39.90 -46.91 -39.12
C ASN A 770 -38.91 -45.72 -39.15
N ILE A 771 -37.83 -45.80 -39.94
CA ILE A 771 -36.75 -44.81 -39.95
C ILE A 771 -37.26 -43.42 -40.39
N GLY A 772 -38.08 -43.37 -41.44
CA GLY A 772 -38.59 -42.09 -41.97
C GLY A 772 -39.51 -41.36 -40.98
N GLY A 773 -40.31 -42.10 -40.19
CA GLY A 773 -41.09 -41.52 -39.10
C GLY A 773 -40.18 -41.03 -37.96
N TYR A 774 -39.31 -41.92 -37.48
CA TYR A 774 -38.39 -41.63 -36.38
C TYR A 774 -37.52 -40.38 -36.62
N ILE A 775 -37.01 -40.19 -37.84
CA ILE A 775 -36.19 -39.02 -38.18
C ILE A 775 -37.01 -37.71 -38.17
N ARG A 776 -38.31 -37.75 -38.48
CA ARG A 776 -39.20 -36.56 -38.39
C ARG A 776 -39.60 -36.21 -36.96
N ASP A 777 -39.70 -37.22 -36.09
CA ASP A 777 -40.18 -37.07 -34.71
C ASP A 777 -39.05 -36.89 -33.67
N SER A 778 -37.78 -36.90 -34.10
CA SER A 778 -36.58 -36.80 -33.24
C SER A 778 -35.78 -35.50 -33.46
N LYS A 779 -34.79 -35.22 -32.60
CA LYS A 779 -33.92 -34.03 -32.74
C LYS A 779 -33.04 -34.09 -34.00
N LEU A 780 -32.95 -35.25 -34.66
CA LEU A 780 -32.26 -35.48 -35.93
C LEU A 780 -32.73 -34.59 -37.09
N VAL A 781 -33.94 -34.03 -37.05
CA VAL A 781 -34.43 -33.04 -38.05
C VAL A 781 -33.47 -31.84 -38.18
N THR A 782 -32.72 -31.51 -37.13
CA THR A 782 -31.74 -30.42 -37.14
C THR A 782 -30.46 -30.71 -37.95
N LEU A 783 -30.24 -31.97 -38.37
CA LEU A 783 -29.06 -32.35 -39.14
C LEU A 783 -29.26 -32.16 -40.66
N PRO A 784 -28.22 -31.78 -41.42
CA PRO A 784 -28.31 -31.67 -42.87
C PRO A 784 -28.77 -32.98 -43.52
N LYS A 785 -29.73 -32.92 -44.45
CA LYS A 785 -30.25 -34.12 -45.15
C LYS A 785 -29.16 -35.00 -45.78
N GLN A 786 -28.08 -34.39 -46.29
CA GLN A 786 -26.93 -35.12 -46.82
C GLN A 786 -26.22 -35.98 -45.75
N GLN A 787 -26.08 -35.47 -44.52
CA GLN A 787 -25.49 -36.20 -43.41
C GLN A 787 -26.41 -37.34 -42.95
N LEU A 788 -27.73 -37.12 -42.91
CA LEU A 788 -28.72 -38.17 -42.62
C LEU A 788 -28.69 -39.30 -43.67
N PHE A 789 -28.57 -38.97 -44.96
CA PHE A 789 -28.37 -39.99 -46.00
C PHE A 789 -27.04 -40.75 -45.85
N GLU A 790 -25.95 -40.09 -45.50
CA GLU A 790 -24.65 -40.77 -45.25
C GLU A 790 -24.67 -41.67 -44.03
N LEU A 791 -25.47 -41.34 -43.00
CA LEU A 791 -25.75 -42.20 -41.85
C LEU A 791 -26.54 -43.45 -42.29
N VAL A 792 -27.68 -43.28 -42.96
CA VAL A 792 -28.55 -44.40 -43.37
C VAL A 792 -27.81 -45.40 -44.28
N LYS A 793 -26.86 -44.95 -45.12
CA LYS A 793 -25.98 -45.82 -45.93
C LYS A 793 -25.08 -46.77 -45.13
N ARG A 794 -24.91 -46.56 -43.82
CA ARG A 794 -24.08 -47.41 -42.94
C ARG A 794 -24.85 -48.61 -42.36
N ARG A 795 -26.16 -48.70 -42.55
CA ARG A 795 -26.90 -49.90 -42.16
C ARG A 795 -26.45 -51.11 -42.97
N TRP A 796 -26.43 -52.28 -42.32
CA TRP A 796 -26.12 -53.57 -42.94
C TRP A 796 -27.02 -53.91 -44.15
N ASP A 797 -28.32 -53.56 -44.06
CA ASP A 797 -29.38 -53.86 -45.02
C ASP A 797 -29.47 -52.87 -46.19
N TYR A 798 -28.71 -51.77 -46.16
CA TYR A 798 -28.77 -50.75 -47.21
C TYR A 798 -28.24 -51.27 -48.55
N LYS A 799 -29.13 -51.36 -49.55
CA LYS A 799 -28.85 -51.77 -50.93
C LYS A 799 -28.99 -50.58 -51.88
N SER A 800 -27.92 -50.28 -52.65
CA SER A 800 -27.86 -49.12 -53.55
C SER A 800 -28.94 -49.03 -54.63
N ASN A 801 -29.64 -50.13 -54.92
CA ASN A 801 -30.61 -50.26 -56.02
C ASN A 801 -32.06 -50.51 -55.54
N CYS A 802 -32.33 -50.48 -54.24
CA CYS A 802 -33.70 -50.61 -53.70
C CYS A 802 -34.28 -49.23 -53.35
N GLU A 803 -35.58 -49.18 -53.06
CA GLU A 803 -36.35 -47.94 -52.86
C GLU A 803 -35.64 -46.95 -51.93
N LYS A 804 -35.57 -45.69 -52.35
CA LYS A 804 -34.96 -44.62 -51.57
C LYS A 804 -35.76 -44.44 -50.29
N ILE A 805 -35.14 -44.74 -49.14
CA ILE A 805 -35.70 -44.42 -47.81
C ILE A 805 -36.10 -42.93 -47.81
N HIS A 806 -37.39 -42.67 -47.71
CA HIS A 806 -37.95 -41.32 -47.80
C HIS A 806 -37.73 -40.56 -46.48
N LEU A 807 -36.67 -39.73 -46.47
CA LEU A 807 -36.29 -38.79 -45.40
C LEU A 807 -37.09 -37.46 -45.42
#